data_AF-A0A960BA48-F1
#
_entry.id   AF-A0A960BA48-F1
#
_cell.length_a   1.000
_cell.length_b   1.000
_cell.length_c   1.000
_cell.angle_alpha   90.00
_cell.angle_beta   90.00
_cell.angle_gamma   90.00
#
_symmetry.space_group_name_H-M   'P 1'
#
loop_
_entity.id
_entity.type
_entity.pdbx_description
1 polymer ?
#
loop_
_entity_poly.entity_id
_entity_poly.type
_entity_poly.pdbx_seq_one_letter_code
_entity_poly.pdbx_strand_id
1 'polypeptide(L)'
;MEFAASREQVLSMCRIMLERGFLKATEGNVSVRVPGRELYAVTPSNYGYEKMRADDICIVDFDGDVVAVEGASQLAPSVEAGMHATIYRERPDVHAVVHTHQPFASALSYLRKPIPALSDEQSRFLGGEVPIVPYAPAGTSFLAKNMGKALRQGGNAFILANHGVIVLGADPERAVFAMGLLEKVSIAYLMALVTEPDKIYTVPAPIREIAISKLRSEQKRIAAQVTKSVPAEPAGPGPLPSADELAARIAAGQEPPGAPSDVEGLAPGSTGEPGPVDLPDADALGYAITTYPDVADVYRRLDALVDQPVRGPRHDAMLQVLDHFETRCAGSKEITDRAKRRIPGGVQHNLAFNYPFPLAITKAQGAHLTDVDGNTYIDFLQAGAPTILGSNYAPVRERVEEAVRESGPVTGLFHESELRLAELVHHFMPSIEVYRALGSGTEGVMAAVRGARAFTGKPMVIKMGGAYHGWSDTMVVGLRVPGTWRMNAKGIPLGATADTREVFPESLRELKRKLVENRVRGGTAAVIVEPVGPESGTRPVPHDYNEKIRELCDEFSALLVFDEVVTGFRLGMGGAQGYFGVRPDLTVLGKAVAGGYPMAGGVGGREDVMAVFGSGLDGKAGAHVQVGGTLSANPLSCTAGAIAIEEMARTNAPVIAGRAGDRLTEGLRRLVAKHGLPYVVYNQGSIVHLESTGVLMLSMRNPAKLLKENPVRKTVMEQMGAVYAAHGIITLAGSRLYTSMACTDAVIDDALERFDQSFALVEGA
;
A
#
# COMPACT_ATOMS: atom_id res chain seq x y z
N MET A 1 -29.75 -38.85 -12.70
CA MET A 1 -29.78 -37.48 -13.28
C MET A 1 -30.47 -36.45 -12.37
N GLU A 2 -31.56 -36.78 -11.66
CA GLU A 2 -32.36 -35.80 -10.91
C GLU A 2 -31.63 -35.07 -9.75
N PHE A 3 -30.77 -35.75 -8.98
CA PHE A 3 -30.04 -35.13 -7.85
C PHE A 3 -28.81 -34.32 -8.29
N ALA A 4 -28.26 -34.63 -9.46
CA ALA A 4 -27.04 -34.00 -9.97
C ALA A 4 -27.23 -32.49 -10.17
N ALA A 5 -28.41 -32.07 -10.66
CA ALA A 5 -28.72 -30.65 -10.86
C ALA A 5 -28.73 -29.85 -9.56
N SER A 6 -29.36 -30.35 -8.48
CA SER A 6 -29.37 -29.65 -7.19
C SER A 6 -27.99 -29.60 -6.54
N ARG A 7 -27.16 -30.65 -6.70
CA ARG A 7 -25.78 -30.67 -6.22
C ARG A 7 -24.90 -29.65 -6.95
N GLU A 8 -25.02 -29.58 -8.27
CA GLU A 8 -24.32 -28.58 -9.09
C GLU A 8 -24.77 -27.15 -8.75
N GLN A 9 -26.05 -26.94 -8.47
CA GLN A 9 -26.54 -25.64 -8.00
C GLN A 9 -25.92 -25.23 -6.66
N VAL A 10 -25.86 -26.15 -5.67
CA VAL A 10 -25.18 -25.88 -4.39
C VAL A 10 -23.70 -25.55 -4.62
N LEU A 11 -23.00 -26.32 -5.45
CA LEU A 11 -21.59 -26.11 -5.75
C LEU A 11 -21.35 -24.75 -6.44
N SER A 12 -22.17 -24.42 -7.42
CA SER A 12 -22.12 -23.13 -8.13
C SER A 12 -22.33 -21.95 -7.19
N MET A 13 -23.35 -22.03 -6.33
CA MET A 13 -23.58 -21.03 -5.28
C MET A 13 -22.35 -20.87 -4.38
N CYS A 14 -21.76 -21.98 -3.91
CA CYS A 14 -20.57 -21.94 -3.05
C CYS A 14 -19.39 -21.27 -3.75
N ARG A 15 -19.11 -21.59 -5.02
CA ARG A 15 -18.01 -20.97 -5.80
C ARG A 15 -18.22 -19.47 -5.97
N ILE A 16 -19.42 -19.04 -6.36
CA ILE A 16 -19.74 -17.62 -6.53
C ILE A 16 -19.58 -16.86 -5.21
N MET A 17 -20.01 -17.46 -4.09
CA MET A 17 -19.90 -16.83 -2.78
C MET A 17 -18.47 -16.83 -2.23
N LEU A 18 -17.66 -17.83 -2.57
CA LEU A 18 -16.24 -17.89 -2.26
C LEU A 18 -15.44 -16.83 -3.02
N GLU A 19 -15.66 -16.69 -4.33
CA GLU A 19 -15.06 -15.63 -5.15
C GLU A 19 -15.42 -14.22 -4.67
N ARG A 20 -16.65 -14.04 -4.19
CA ARG A 20 -17.14 -12.76 -3.64
C ARG A 20 -16.74 -12.53 -2.18
N GLY A 21 -16.10 -13.50 -1.53
CA GLY A 21 -15.61 -13.40 -0.15
C GLY A 21 -16.69 -13.54 0.94
N PHE A 22 -17.87 -14.08 0.62
CA PHE A 22 -18.94 -14.32 1.60
C PHE A 22 -18.80 -15.66 2.34
N LEU A 23 -18.12 -16.64 1.72
CA LEU A 23 -17.73 -17.90 2.34
C LEU A 23 -16.21 -17.95 2.50
N LYS A 24 -15.72 -18.59 3.57
CA LYS A 24 -14.29 -18.80 3.81
C LYS A 24 -14.06 -20.16 4.46
N ALA A 25 -13.05 -20.90 3.98
CA ALA A 25 -12.65 -22.20 4.53
C ALA A 25 -13.83 -23.19 4.65
N THR A 26 -14.27 -23.48 5.88
CA THR A 26 -15.36 -24.41 6.21
C THR A 26 -16.55 -23.72 6.88
N GLU A 27 -16.55 -22.38 6.93
CA GLU A 27 -17.54 -21.57 7.63
C GLU A 27 -18.81 -21.34 6.80
N GLY A 28 -19.97 -21.56 7.40
CA GLY A 28 -21.28 -21.45 6.75
C GLY A 28 -21.78 -22.76 6.14
N ASN A 29 -22.92 -22.72 5.46
CA ASN A 29 -23.45 -23.82 4.68
C ASN A 29 -24.53 -23.35 3.69
N VAL A 30 -24.73 -24.17 2.65
CA VAL A 30 -25.63 -23.84 1.53
C VAL A 30 -26.49 -25.05 1.24
N SER A 31 -27.77 -24.81 0.96
CA SER A 31 -28.66 -25.87 0.50
C SER A 31 -29.59 -25.44 -0.63
N VAL A 32 -29.99 -26.41 -1.44
CA VAL A 32 -30.99 -26.26 -2.50
C VAL A 32 -32.00 -27.39 -2.41
N ARG A 33 -33.30 -27.06 -2.45
CA ARG A 33 -34.40 -28.03 -2.45
C ARG A 33 -34.37 -28.88 -3.72
N VAL A 34 -34.56 -30.19 -3.59
CA VAL A 34 -34.73 -31.09 -4.75
C VAL A 34 -36.14 -30.89 -5.31
N PRO A 35 -36.30 -30.53 -6.60
CA PRO A 35 -37.62 -30.32 -7.19
C PRO A 35 -38.54 -31.55 -7.06
N GLY A 36 -39.80 -31.31 -6.69
CA GLY A 36 -40.84 -32.36 -6.63
C GLY A 36 -40.68 -33.40 -5.51
N ARG A 37 -39.69 -33.26 -4.62
CA ARG A 37 -39.42 -34.21 -3.52
C ARG A 37 -39.29 -33.47 -2.19
N GLU A 38 -39.55 -34.15 -1.08
CA GLU A 38 -39.28 -33.64 0.28
C GLU A 38 -37.81 -33.87 0.68
N LEU A 39 -36.89 -33.53 -0.23
CA LEU A 39 -35.45 -33.69 -0.10
C LEU A 39 -34.73 -32.37 -0.43
N TYR A 40 -33.52 -32.17 0.08
CA TYR A 40 -32.65 -31.08 -0.32
C TYR A 40 -31.18 -31.51 -0.37
N ALA A 41 -30.42 -30.87 -1.26
CA ALA A 41 -28.98 -30.97 -1.35
C ALA A 41 -28.35 -29.96 -0.39
N VAL A 42 -27.36 -30.37 0.40
CA VAL A 42 -26.69 -29.51 1.40
C VAL A 42 -25.20 -29.78 1.44
N THR A 43 -24.42 -28.72 1.67
CA THR A 43 -22.97 -28.80 1.82
C THR A 43 -22.57 -29.76 2.97
N PRO A 44 -21.50 -30.55 2.81
CA PRO A 44 -20.98 -31.41 3.86
C PRO A 44 -20.41 -30.62 5.04
N SER A 45 -20.35 -31.25 6.21
CA SER A 45 -19.80 -30.65 7.43
C SER A 45 -18.27 -30.56 7.37
N ASN A 46 -17.73 -29.42 7.84
CA ASN A 46 -16.29 -29.17 8.00
C ASN A 46 -15.44 -29.49 6.75
N TYR A 47 -15.95 -29.17 5.56
CA TYR A 47 -15.28 -29.45 4.29
C TYR A 47 -14.99 -28.16 3.52
N GLY A 48 -13.79 -28.06 2.96
CA GLY A 48 -13.33 -26.83 2.31
C GLY A 48 -14.00 -26.60 0.96
N TYR A 49 -14.60 -25.42 0.76
CA TYR A 49 -15.31 -25.07 -0.48
C TYR A 49 -14.43 -25.10 -1.74
N GLU A 50 -13.13 -24.79 -1.63
CA GLU A 50 -12.16 -24.81 -2.74
C GLU A 50 -11.97 -26.19 -3.38
N LYS A 51 -12.13 -27.26 -2.59
CA LYS A 51 -11.89 -28.66 -3.02
C LYS A 51 -13.18 -29.43 -3.28
N MET A 52 -14.33 -28.79 -3.04
CA MET A 52 -15.65 -29.41 -3.10
C MET A 52 -16.05 -29.74 -4.53
N ARG A 53 -16.50 -30.96 -4.73
CA ARG A 53 -17.07 -31.48 -5.99
C ARG A 53 -18.57 -31.72 -5.81
N ALA A 54 -19.31 -31.84 -6.91
CA ALA A 54 -20.75 -32.05 -6.84
C ALA A 54 -21.11 -33.34 -6.10
N ASP A 55 -20.31 -34.40 -6.24
CA ASP A 55 -20.51 -35.68 -5.55
C ASP A 55 -20.27 -35.61 -4.03
N ASP A 56 -19.58 -34.58 -3.55
CA ASP A 56 -19.36 -34.34 -2.11
C ASP A 56 -20.63 -33.80 -1.42
N ILE A 57 -21.61 -33.30 -2.18
CA ILE A 57 -22.84 -32.69 -1.67
C ILE A 57 -23.84 -33.76 -1.19
N CYS A 58 -24.24 -33.65 0.08
CA CYS A 58 -25.16 -34.59 0.74
C CYS A 58 -26.60 -34.35 0.30
N ILE A 59 -27.38 -35.42 0.11
CA ILE A 59 -28.83 -35.35 -0.07
C ILE A 59 -29.47 -35.80 1.24
N VAL A 60 -30.35 -34.96 1.78
CA VAL A 60 -31.02 -35.19 3.06
C VAL A 60 -32.52 -34.95 2.93
N ASP A 61 -33.30 -35.56 3.82
CA ASP A 61 -34.73 -35.29 3.95
C ASP A 61 -35.02 -34.11 4.89
N PHE A 62 -36.31 -33.81 5.09
CA PHE A 62 -36.77 -32.69 5.90
C PHE A 62 -36.77 -32.96 7.41
N ASP A 63 -36.27 -34.14 7.81
CA ASP A 63 -35.94 -34.50 9.17
C ASP A 63 -34.42 -34.40 9.43
N GLY A 64 -33.63 -34.27 8.36
CA GLY A 64 -32.18 -34.06 8.39
C GLY A 64 -31.39 -35.35 8.23
N ASP A 65 -32.04 -36.45 7.90
CA ASP A 65 -31.43 -37.76 7.72
C ASP A 65 -30.87 -37.91 6.30
N VAL A 66 -29.72 -38.57 6.18
CA VAL A 66 -29.04 -38.80 4.90
C VAL A 66 -29.80 -39.83 4.09
N VAL A 67 -30.19 -39.47 2.87
CA VAL A 67 -30.89 -40.38 1.96
C VAL A 67 -29.89 -41.03 1.01
N ALA A 68 -29.85 -42.36 1.03
CA ALA A 68 -29.03 -43.15 0.12
C ALA A 68 -29.58 -43.03 -1.32
N VAL A 69 -28.97 -42.14 -2.10
CA VAL A 69 -29.24 -41.95 -3.54
C VAL A 69 -28.05 -42.41 -4.37
N GLU A 70 -28.27 -42.65 -5.66
CA GLU A 70 -27.18 -42.99 -6.59
C GLU A 70 -26.11 -41.88 -6.60
N GLY A 71 -24.84 -42.25 -6.34
CA GLY A 71 -23.75 -41.30 -6.13
C GLY A 71 -23.81 -40.56 -4.79
N ALA A 72 -24.37 -41.15 -3.74
CA ALA A 72 -24.40 -40.56 -2.39
C ALA A 72 -23.00 -40.14 -1.92
N SER A 73 -22.90 -38.92 -1.35
CA SER A 73 -21.67 -38.44 -0.73
C SER A 73 -21.29 -39.35 0.45
N GLN A 74 -20.00 -39.64 0.60
CA GLN A 74 -19.47 -40.37 1.77
C GLN A 74 -19.25 -39.44 2.98
N LEU A 75 -19.47 -38.14 2.81
CA LEU A 75 -19.30 -37.13 3.85
C LEU A 75 -20.60 -36.94 4.65
N ALA A 76 -20.45 -36.54 5.92
CA ALA A 76 -21.58 -36.18 6.76
C ALA A 76 -22.17 -34.82 6.33
N PRO A 77 -23.50 -34.64 6.35
CA PRO A 77 -24.14 -33.36 6.05
C PRO A 77 -23.78 -32.31 7.12
N SER A 78 -23.92 -31.03 6.78
CA SER A 78 -23.76 -29.93 7.74
C SER A 78 -24.52 -30.20 9.04
N VAL A 79 -23.89 -29.90 10.19
CA VAL A 79 -24.52 -29.99 11.52
C VAL A 79 -25.77 -29.10 11.65
N GLU A 80 -25.93 -28.12 10.76
CA GLU A 80 -27.08 -27.21 10.73
C GLU A 80 -28.18 -27.60 9.73
N ALA A 81 -28.09 -28.78 9.12
CA ALA A 81 -29.11 -29.29 8.19
C ALA A 81 -30.53 -29.19 8.80
N GLY A 82 -30.70 -29.50 10.09
CA GLY A 82 -32.00 -29.39 10.77
C GLY A 82 -32.61 -27.97 10.78
N MET A 83 -31.80 -26.92 10.71
CA MET A 83 -32.27 -25.54 10.56
C MET A 83 -32.79 -25.29 9.14
N HIS A 84 -32.10 -25.80 8.12
CA HIS A 84 -32.49 -25.68 6.71
C HIS A 84 -33.77 -26.46 6.43
N ALA A 85 -33.88 -27.67 6.99
CA ALA A 85 -35.10 -28.48 6.98
C ALA A 85 -36.30 -27.72 7.57
N THR A 86 -36.13 -27.05 8.71
CA THR A 86 -37.19 -26.25 9.33
C THR A 86 -37.62 -25.09 8.43
N ILE A 87 -36.66 -24.41 7.80
CA ILE A 87 -36.95 -23.34 6.82
C ILE A 87 -37.76 -23.88 5.65
N TYR A 88 -37.37 -25.01 5.06
CA TYR A 88 -38.08 -25.59 3.92
C TYR A 88 -39.48 -26.08 4.28
N ARG A 89 -39.72 -26.57 5.51
CA ARG A 89 -41.06 -26.95 5.98
C ARG A 89 -41.98 -25.74 6.14
N GLU A 90 -41.49 -24.67 6.76
CA GLU A 90 -42.28 -23.48 7.05
C GLU A 90 -42.43 -22.53 5.84
N ARG A 91 -41.52 -22.61 4.85
CA ARG A 91 -41.51 -21.77 3.65
C ARG A 91 -41.44 -22.62 2.37
N PRO A 92 -42.59 -23.12 1.87
CA PRO A 92 -42.65 -23.85 0.61
C PRO A 92 -42.20 -23.05 -0.62
N ASP A 93 -42.21 -21.71 -0.54
CA ASP A 93 -41.76 -20.79 -1.57
C ASP A 93 -40.22 -20.63 -1.63
N VAL A 94 -39.49 -21.23 -0.68
CA VAL A 94 -38.03 -21.18 -0.62
C VAL A 94 -37.43 -22.44 -1.22
N HIS A 95 -36.53 -22.24 -2.18
CA HIS A 95 -35.80 -23.29 -2.89
C HIS A 95 -34.30 -23.27 -2.63
N ALA A 96 -33.75 -22.18 -2.08
CA ALA A 96 -32.34 -22.09 -1.70
C ALA A 96 -32.17 -21.39 -0.36
N VAL A 97 -31.25 -21.89 0.47
CA VAL A 97 -30.90 -21.33 1.79
C VAL A 97 -29.39 -21.18 1.86
N VAL A 98 -28.93 -20.03 2.35
CA VAL A 98 -27.52 -19.75 2.56
C VAL A 98 -27.32 -19.26 3.98
N HIS A 99 -26.41 -19.90 4.70
CA HIS A 99 -25.90 -19.48 6.00
C HIS A 99 -24.41 -19.10 5.89
N THR A 100 -24.03 -17.92 6.36
CA THR A 100 -22.63 -17.44 6.36
C THR A 100 -22.31 -16.63 7.62
N HIS A 101 -21.02 -16.30 7.78
CA HIS A 101 -20.49 -15.51 8.90
C HIS A 101 -19.84 -14.19 8.44
N GLN A 102 -20.34 -13.61 7.35
CA GLN A 102 -19.78 -12.41 6.75
C GLN A 102 -19.59 -11.23 7.75
N PRO A 103 -18.46 -10.49 7.70
CA PRO A 103 -18.02 -9.62 8.79
C PRO A 103 -19.01 -8.55 9.24
N PHE A 104 -19.68 -7.86 8.32
CA PHE A 104 -20.53 -6.72 8.68
C PHE A 104 -21.87 -7.18 9.24
N ALA A 105 -22.52 -8.14 8.60
CA ALA A 105 -23.76 -8.68 9.15
C ALA A 105 -23.53 -9.44 10.49
N SER A 106 -22.39 -10.12 10.63
CA SER A 106 -21.97 -10.74 11.91
C SER A 106 -21.72 -9.71 13.01
N ALA A 107 -21.15 -8.54 12.70
CA ALA A 107 -20.96 -7.48 13.69
C ALA A 107 -22.29 -6.99 14.29
N LEU A 108 -23.34 -6.86 13.47
CA LEU A 108 -24.69 -6.54 13.96
C LEU A 108 -25.28 -7.64 14.85
N SER A 109 -24.90 -8.90 14.62
CA SER A 109 -25.29 -10.03 15.47
C SER A 109 -24.71 -9.92 16.89
N TYR A 110 -23.49 -9.39 17.03
CA TYR A 110 -22.85 -9.14 18.32
C TYR A 110 -23.48 -7.96 19.03
N LEU A 111 -23.86 -6.92 18.29
CA LEU A 111 -24.52 -5.72 18.80
C LEU A 111 -26.00 -5.92 19.16
N ARG A 112 -26.60 -7.05 18.76
CA ARG A 112 -28.03 -7.34 18.91
C ARG A 112 -28.91 -6.24 18.29
N LYS A 113 -28.47 -5.69 17.16
CA LYS A 113 -29.16 -4.62 16.43
C LYS A 113 -29.86 -5.18 15.19
N PRO A 114 -31.21 -5.24 15.14
CA PRO A 114 -31.89 -5.55 13.91
C PRO A 114 -31.65 -4.44 12.88
N ILE A 115 -31.70 -4.78 11.58
CA ILE A 115 -31.60 -3.79 10.50
C ILE A 115 -33.01 -3.30 10.19
N PRO A 116 -33.34 -2.03 10.43
CA PRO A 116 -34.65 -1.49 10.06
C PRO A 116 -34.79 -1.42 8.53
N ALA A 117 -35.97 -1.12 8.01
CA ALA A 117 -36.17 -0.96 6.56
C ALA A 117 -35.48 0.32 6.05
N LEU A 118 -34.23 0.24 5.59
CA LEU A 118 -33.41 1.39 5.20
C LEU A 118 -33.63 1.82 3.74
N SER A 119 -33.91 0.88 2.84
CA SER A 119 -34.17 1.15 1.43
C SER A 119 -35.33 0.32 0.87
N ASP A 120 -35.86 0.79 -0.25
CA ASP A 120 -36.87 0.07 -1.04
C ASP A 120 -36.31 -1.24 -1.60
N GLU A 121 -35.04 -1.24 -2.05
CA GLU A 121 -34.29 -2.43 -2.49
C GLU A 121 -34.19 -3.47 -1.37
N GLN A 122 -33.79 -3.08 -0.15
CA GLN A 122 -33.77 -3.97 1.01
C GLN A 122 -35.18 -4.54 1.27
N SER A 123 -36.17 -3.65 1.37
CA SER A 123 -37.56 -4.01 1.67
C SER A 123 -38.13 -5.00 0.67
N ARG A 124 -37.73 -4.88 -0.61
CA ARG A 124 -38.17 -5.73 -1.71
C ARG A 124 -37.48 -7.10 -1.71
N PHE A 125 -36.21 -7.23 -1.33
CA PHE A 125 -35.50 -8.51 -1.53
C PHE A 125 -35.21 -9.25 -0.21
N LEU A 126 -34.99 -8.53 0.88
CA LEU A 126 -34.72 -9.10 2.21
C LEU A 126 -35.97 -9.10 3.11
N GLY A 127 -36.97 -8.29 2.78
CA GLY A 127 -38.12 -8.01 3.64
C GLY A 127 -37.94 -6.70 4.42
N GLY A 128 -38.91 -6.37 5.27
CA GLY A 128 -38.93 -5.10 6.02
C GLY A 128 -37.76 -4.93 6.99
N GLU A 129 -37.98 -5.23 8.26
CA GLU A 129 -36.88 -5.33 9.23
C GLU A 129 -36.17 -6.68 9.07
N VAL A 130 -34.83 -6.69 9.13
CA VAL A 130 -34.04 -7.93 9.27
C VAL A 130 -33.85 -8.20 10.76
N PRO A 131 -34.55 -9.20 11.32
CA PRO A 131 -34.60 -9.39 12.77
C PRO A 131 -33.35 -10.10 13.30
N ILE A 132 -33.13 -9.94 14.61
CA ILE A 132 -32.20 -10.77 15.37
C ILE A 132 -32.93 -12.01 15.90
N VAL A 133 -32.45 -13.19 15.50
CA VAL A 133 -32.89 -14.48 16.00
C VAL A 133 -32.15 -14.77 17.31
N PRO A 134 -32.83 -15.16 18.40
CA PRO A 134 -32.18 -15.43 19.68
C PRO A 134 -31.10 -16.51 19.57
N TYR A 135 -30.01 -16.32 20.33
CA TYR A 135 -28.88 -17.24 20.32
C TYR A 135 -29.29 -18.64 20.77
N ALA A 136 -28.81 -19.63 20.04
CA ALA A 136 -28.78 -21.03 20.42
C ALA A 136 -27.50 -21.63 19.81
N PRO A 137 -26.87 -22.63 20.45
CA PRO A 137 -25.68 -23.27 19.87
C PRO A 137 -25.99 -23.89 18.51
N ALA A 138 -25.01 -23.86 17.60
CA ALA A 138 -25.11 -24.43 16.26
C ALA A 138 -25.46 -25.93 16.32
N GLY A 139 -26.26 -26.40 15.36
CA GLY A 139 -26.70 -27.79 15.28
C GLY A 139 -27.67 -28.26 16.37
N THR A 140 -28.15 -27.36 17.24
CA THR A 140 -29.17 -27.71 18.25
C THR A 140 -30.60 -27.54 17.72
N SER A 141 -31.53 -28.37 18.21
CA SER A 141 -32.96 -28.24 17.91
C SER A 141 -33.57 -26.90 18.39
N PHE A 142 -32.92 -26.23 19.36
CA PHE A 142 -33.30 -24.88 19.81
C PHE A 142 -33.09 -23.82 18.74
N LEU A 143 -31.99 -23.90 17.96
CA LEU A 143 -31.71 -22.96 16.87
C LEU A 143 -32.77 -23.08 15.77
N ALA A 144 -33.08 -24.32 15.36
CA ALA A 144 -34.16 -24.60 14.42
C ALA A 144 -35.52 -24.07 14.90
N LYS A 145 -35.86 -24.27 16.18
CA LYS A 145 -37.10 -23.76 16.78
C LYS A 145 -37.16 -22.22 16.81
N ASN A 146 -36.04 -21.56 17.13
CA ASN A 146 -35.95 -20.10 17.11
C ASN A 146 -36.11 -19.56 15.69
N MET A 147 -35.52 -20.25 14.71
CA MET A 147 -35.69 -19.92 13.29
C MET A 147 -37.14 -20.03 12.84
N GLY A 148 -37.82 -21.13 13.15
CA GLY A 148 -39.25 -21.31 12.84
C GLY A 148 -40.14 -20.17 13.35
N LYS A 149 -39.84 -19.61 14.54
CA LYS A 149 -40.55 -18.43 15.05
C LYS A 149 -40.27 -17.16 14.24
N ALA A 150 -39.01 -16.95 13.85
CA ALA A 150 -38.59 -15.76 13.09
C ALA A 150 -39.18 -15.73 11.67
N LEU A 151 -39.32 -16.90 11.03
CA LEU A 151 -39.88 -17.03 9.67
C LEU A 151 -41.29 -16.44 9.51
N ARG A 152 -42.07 -16.36 10.60
CA ARG A 152 -43.43 -15.76 10.61
C ARG A 152 -43.44 -14.27 10.24
N GLN A 153 -42.31 -13.58 10.33
CA GLN A 153 -42.18 -12.18 9.92
C GLN A 153 -42.15 -12.01 8.39
N GLY A 154 -42.00 -13.11 7.63
CA GLY A 154 -42.16 -13.12 6.17
C GLY A 154 -41.01 -12.49 5.37
N GLY A 155 -39.88 -12.18 6.01
CA GLY A 155 -38.64 -11.75 5.35
C GLY A 155 -37.85 -12.92 4.75
N ASN A 156 -36.77 -12.56 4.04
CA ASN A 156 -35.82 -13.47 3.41
C ASN A 156 -34.41 -13.34 3.98
N ALA A 157 -34.21 -12.55 5.03
CA ALA A 157 -32.92 -12.42 5.70
C ALA A 157 -33.10 -12.39 7.22
N PHE A 158 -32.17 -13.01 7.93
CA PHE A 158 -32.19 -13.15 9.38
C PHE A 158 -30.76 -13.07 9.92
N ILE A 159 -30.58 -12.41 11.06
CA ILE A 159 -29.30 -12.37 11.77
C ILE A 159 -29.39 -13.29 12.99
N LEU A 160 -28.51 -14.28 13.07
CA LEU A 160 -28.39 -15.16 14.23
C LEU A 160 -27.47 -14.50 15.25
N ALA A 161 -28.04 -14.12 16.39
CA ALA A 161 -27.31 -13.56 17.52
C ALA A 161 -25.99 -14.31 17.83
N ASN A 162 -24.86 -13.59 17.94
CA ASN A 162 -23.53 -14.15 18.22
C ASN A 162 -23.10 -15.32 17.32
N HIS A 163 -23.61 -15.39 16.09
CA HIS A 163 -23.36 -16.54 15.24
C HIS A 163 -23.05 -16.15 13.80
N GLY A 164 -24.07 -15.86 13.00
CA GLY A 164 -23.93 -15.56 11.57
C GLY A 164 -25.27 -15.09 11.01
N VAL A 165 -25.49 -15.27 9.71
CA VAL A 165 -26.72 -14.81 9.04
C VAL A 165 -27.30 -15.89 8.16
N ILE A 166 -28.60 -15.78 7.89
CA ILE A 166 -29.32 -16.66 6.97
C ILE A 166 -30.03 -15.81 5.95
N VAL A 167 -29.94 -16.18 4.67
CA VAL A 167 -30.84 -15.67 3.63
C VAL A 167 -31.55 -16.79 2.88
N LEU A 168 -32.73 -16.44 2.38
CA LEU A 168 -33.66 -17.33 1.71
C LEU A 168 -33.87 -16.85 0.27
N GLY A 169 -33.85 -17.78 -0.68
CA GLY A 169 -34.14 -17.51 -2.08
C GLY A 169 -35.28 -18.38 -2.62
N ALA A 170 -36.08 -17.80 -3.50
CA ALA A 170 -37.03 -18.56 -4.33
C ALA A 170 -36.31 -19.42 -5.38
N ASP A 171 -35.03 -19.15 -5.63
CA ASP A 171 -34.11 -19.89 -6.47
C ASP A 171 -32.65 -19.63 -5.99
N PRO A 172 -31.66 -20.41 -6.46
CA PRO A 172 -30.25 -20.23 -6.14
C PRO A 172 -29.70 -18.82 -6.38
N GLU A 173 -30.02 -18.19 -7.52
CA GLU A 173 -29.49 -16.87 -7.89
C GLU A 173 -29.99 -15.78 -6.95
N ARG A 174 -31.26 -15.85 -6.55
CA ARG A 174 -31.86 -14.92 -5.59
C ARG A 174 -31.31 -15.06 -4.20
N ALA A 175 -30.97 -16.28 -3.76
CA ALA A 175 -30.31 -16.48 -2.48
C ALA A 175 -28.91 -15.82 -2.47
N VAL A 176 -28.11 -16.02 -3.52
CA VAL A 176 -26.78 -15.39 -3.65
C VAL A 176 -26.89 -13.86 -3.74
N PHE A 177 -27.87 -13.34 -4.48
CA PHE A 177 -28.14 -11.90 -4.56
C PHE A 177 -28.54 -11.33 -3.19
N ALA A 178 -29.46 -11.99 -2.48
CA ALA A 178 -29.91 -11.57 -1.16
C ALA A 178 -28.76 -11.55 -0.13
N MET A 179 -27.82 -12.49 -0.22
CA MET A 179 -26.62 -12.52 0.62
C MET A 179 -25.76 -11.26 0.42
N GLY A 180 -25.45 -10.92 -0.83
CA GLY A 180 -24.67 -9.72 -1.14
C GLY A 180 -25.39 -8.42 -0.77
N LEU A 181 -26.72 -8.37 -0.94
CA LEU A 181 -27.52 -7.22 -0.53
C LEU A 181 -27.55 -7.07 1.00
N LEU A 182 -27.64 -8.17 1.75
CA LEU A 182 -27.59 -8.14 3.22
C LEU A 182 -26.27 -7.55 3.71
N GLU A 183 -25.14 -7.93 3.11
CA GLU A 183 -23.83 -7.38 3.49
C GLU A 183 -23.70 -5.90 3.15
N LYS A 184 -24.14 -5.50 1.95
CA LYS A 184 -24.18 -4.09 1.51
C LYS A 184 -25.02 -3.23 2.46
N VAL A 185 -26.17 -3.72 2.91
CA VAL A 185 -27.03 -2.99 3.84
C VAL A 185 -26.42 -2.98 5.25
N SER A 186 -25.79 -4.08 5.67
CA SER A 186 -25.14 -4.19 6.98
C SER A 186 -23.98 -3.21 7.14
N ILE A 187 -23.11 -3.06 6.13
CA ILE A 187 -22.02 -2.08 6.14
C ILE A 187 -22.56 -0.65 6.19
N ALA A 188 -23.57 -0.32 5.37
CA ALA A 188 -24.16 1.02 5.37
C ALA A 188 -24.81 1.37 6.72
N TYR A 189 -25.50 0.41 7.33
CA TYR A 189 -26.13 0.60 8.63
C TYR A 189 -25.11 0.74 9.77
N LEU A 190 -24.07 -0.10 9.79
CA LEU A 190 -22.98 0.02 10.78
C LEU A 190 -22.26 1.36 10.65
N MET A 191 -21.98 1.83 9.44
CA MET A 191 -21.40 3.15 9.23
C MET A 191 -22.31 4.24 9.80
N ALA A 192 -23.62 4.19 9.53
CA ALA A 192 -24.59 5.14 10.07
C ALA A 192 -24.65 5.10 11.61
N LEU A 193 -24.59 3.91 12.21
CA LEU A 193 -24.58 3.73 13.67
C LEU A 193 -23.32 4.31 14.32
N VAL A 194 -22.17 4.24 13.64
CA VAL A 194 -20.89 4.77 14.15
C VAL A 194 -20.77 6.28 13.94
N THR A 195 -21.41 6.84 12.91
CA THR A 195 -21.34 8.28 12.62
C THR A 195 -22.42 9.09 13.35
N GLU A 196 -23.69 8.74 13.20
CA GLU A 196 -24.84 9.49 13.74
C GLU A 196 -26.02 8.55 14.10
N PRO A 197 -25.91 7.76 15.19
CA PRO A 197 -26.88 6.71 15.52
C PRO A 197 -28.31 7.21 15.75
N ASP A 198 -28.47 8.49 16.13
CA ASP A 198 -29.78 9.10 16.40
C ASP A 198 -30.48 9.66 15.15
N LYS A 199 -29.83 9.64 13.98
CA LYS A 199 -30.36 10.22 12.72
C LYS A 199 -30.53 9.20 11.60
N ILE A 200 -30.96 7.99 11.94
CA ILE A 200 -31.20 6.93 10.96
C ILE A 200 -32.67 6.95 10.53
N TYR A 201 -32.91 7.32 9.28
CA TYR A 201 -34.24 7.37 8.68
C TYR A 201 -34.58 6.04 8.00
N THR A 202 -35.86 5.66 8.04
CA THR A 202 -36.36 4.39 7.49
C THR A 202 -37.41 4.64 6.43
N VAL A 203 -37.61 3.66 5.54
CA VAL A 203 -38.62 3.71 4.49
C VAL A 203 -40.01 3.83 5.13
N PRO A 204 -40.83 4.83 4.74
CA PRO A 204 -42.19 4.98 5.25
C PRO A 204 -43.04 3.72 5.04
N ALA A 205 -43.88 3.38 6.03
CA ALA A 205 -44.68 2.15 6.03
C ALA A 205 -45.48 1.91 4.73
N PRO A 206 -46.15 2.90 4.10
CA PRO A 206 -46.89 2.69 2.85
C PRO A 206 -46.01 2.25 1.68
N ILE A 207 -44.78 2.78 1.59
CA ILE A 207 -43.83 2.42 0.52
C ILE A 207 -43.24 1.04 0.79
N ARG A 208 -42.96 0.72 2.06
CA ARG A 208 -42.50 -0.60 2.50
C ARG A 208 -43.52 -1.69 2.16
N GLU A 209 -44.81 -1.47 2.40
CA GLU A 209 -45.90 -2.40 2.04
C GLU A 209 -45.95 -2.68 0.53
N ILE A 210 -45.78 -1.64 -0.31
CA ILE A 210 -45.75 -1.80 -1.77
C ILE A 210 -44.55 -2.66 -2.20
N ALA A 211 -43.37 -2.41 -1.63
CA ALA A 211 -42.16 -3.19 -1.92
C ALA A 211 -42.30 -4.66 -1.50
N ILE A 212 -42.85 -4.93 -0.31
CA ILE A 212 -43.09 -6.29 0.20
C ILE A 212 -44.15 -7.02 -0.64
N SER A 213 -45.19 -6.31 -1.10
CA SER A 213 -46.20 -6.89 -1.99
C SER A 213 -45.59 -7.37 -3.32
N LYS A 214 -44.67 -6.58 -3.90
CA LYS A 214 -43.90 -6.96 -5.09
C LYS A 214 -43.05 -8.20 -4.84
N LEU A 215 -42.33 -8.26 -3.71
CA LEU A 215 -41.55 -9.45 -3.30
C LEU A 215 -42.39 -10.72 -3.34
N ARG A 216 -43.55 -10.69 -2.66
CA ARG A 216 -44.46 -11.85 -2.57
C ARG A 216 -44.99 -12.27 -3.94
N SER A 217 -45.27 -11.31 -4.83
CA SER A 217 -45.74 -11.59 -6.19
C SER A 217 -44.66 -12.27 -7.04
N GLU A 218 -43.41 -11.83 -6.93
CA GLU A 218 -42.27 -12.40 -7.66
C GLU A 218 -41.94 -13.81 -7.17
N GLN A 219 -41.93 -14.03 -5.84
CA GLN A 219 -41.71 -15.35 -5.25
C GLN A 219 -42.72 -16.38 -5.74
N LYS A 220 -44.02 -16.03 -5.75
CA LYS A 220 -45.07 -16.92 -6.26
C LYS A 220 -44.87 -17.28 -7.74
N ARG A 221 -44.46 -16.30 -8.57
CA ARG A 221 -44.23 -16.53 -10.00
C ARG A 221 -43.07 -17.50 -10.25
N ILE A 222 -41.97 -17.33 -9.52
CA ILE A 222 -40.75 -18.12 -9.69
C ILE A 222 -40.95 -19.54 -9.14
N ALA A 223 -41.53 -19.70 -7.95
CA ALA A 223 -41.82 -21.01 -7.38
C ALA A 223 -42.69 -21.86 -8.34
N ALA A 224 -43.67 -21.24 -9.02
CA ALA A 224 -44.52 -21.91 -10.01
C ALA A 224 -43.77 -22.33 -11.30
N GLN A 225 -42.67 -21.64 -11.66
CA GLN A 225 -41.83 -21.98 -12.80
C GLN A 225 -40.87 -23.13 -12.45
N VAL A 226 -40.27 -23.10 -11.25
CA VAL A 226 -39.35 -24.14 -10.76
C VAL A 226 -40.07 -25.49 -10.57
N THR A 227 -41.35 -25.49 -10.20
CA THR A 227 -42.15 -26.71 -9.98
C THR A 227 -42.63 -27.39 -11.27
N LYS A 228 -42.63 -26.69 -12.43
CA LYS A 228 -43.16 -27.23 -13.70
C LYS A 228 -42.15 -28.02 -14.55
N SER A 229 -40.87 -28.02 -14.17
CA SER A 229 -39.82 -28.77 -14.85
C SER A 229 -39.55 -30.09 -14.11
N VAL A 230 -39.93 -31.22 -14.76
CA VAL A 230 -39.59 -32.66 -14.50
C VAL A 230 -40.79 -33.56 -14.06
N PRO A 231 -41.13 -34.67 -14.79
CA PRO A 231 -42.18 -35.65 -14.46
C PRO A 231 -41.69 -36.90 -13.68
N ALA A 232 -42.63 -37.68 -13.11
CA ALA A 232 -42.44 -38.73 -12.09
C ALA A 232 -42.49 -40.21 -12.58
N GLU A 233 -42.00 -41.13 -11.72
CA GLU A 233 -42.20 -42.60 -11.57
C GLU A 233 -41.28 -43.63 -12.31
N PRO A 234 -41.22 -44.95 -11.92
CA PRO A 234 -41.05 -45.63 -10.60
C PRO A 234 -40.04 -46.85 -10.64
N ALA A 235 -40.16 -47.81 -9.70
CA ALA A 235 -39.13 -48.72 -9.10
C ALA A 235 -38.74 -50.09 -9.76
N GLY A 236 -37.54 -50.60 -9.37
CA GLY A 236 -37.09 -52.03 -9.23
C GLY A 236 -36.48 -52.75 -10.46
N PRO A 237 -35.71 -53.89 -10.38
CA PRO A 237 -35.42 -54.80 -9.24
C PRO A 237 -33.95 -55.37 -9.10
N GLY A 238 -33.64 -56.04 -7.97
CA GLY A 238 -32.75 -57.24 -7.88
C GLY A 238 -31.33 -57.09 -7.28
N PRO A 239 -30.92 -57.91 -6.28
CA PRO A 239 -29.63 -57.75 -5.59
C PRO A 239 -28.48 -58.53 -6.26
N LEU A 240 -27.27 -57.99 -6.14
CA LEU A 240 -25.98 -58.63 -6.48
C LEU A 240 -25.11 -58.69 -5.19
N PRO A 241 -24.10 -59.57 -5.15
CA PRO A 241 -23.87 -60.52 -4.04
C PRO A 241 -23.25 -59.91 -2.77
N SER A 242 -23.38 -60.67 -1.67
CA SER A 242 -22.96 -60.26 -0.32
C SER A 242 -21.45 -60.20 -0.15
N ALA A 243 -21.03 -59.33 0.78
CA ALA A 243 -19.66 -59.01 1.16
C ALA A 243 -18.74 -60.21 1.47
N ASP A 244 -19.30 -61.38 1.80
CA ASP A 244 -18.52 -62.59 2.05
C ASP A 244 -17.80 -63.13 0.79
N GLU A 245 -18.36 -62.93 -0.41
CA GLU A 245 -17.69 -63.33 -1.66
C GLU A 245 -16.53 -62.39 -2.02
N LEU A 246 -16.59 -61.13 -1.59
CA LEU A 246 -15.53 -60.15 -1.81
C LEU A 246 -14.36 -60.35 -0.82
N ALA A 247 -14.66 -60.78 0.40
CA ALA A 247 -13.67 -61.08 1.44
C ALA A 247 -12.77 -62.28 1.08
N ALA A 248 -13.32 -63.30 0.41
CA ALA A 248 -12.55 -64.49 -0.01
C ALA A 248 -11.49 -64.18 -1.09
N ARG A 249 -11.70 -63.15 -1.92
CA ARG A 249 -10.78 -62.79 -3.00
C ARG A 249 -9.59 -61.95 -2.52
N ILE A 250 -9.77 -61.21 -1.42
CA ILE A 250 -8.70 -60.41 -0.78
C ILE A 250 -7.77 -61.31 0.05
N ALA A 251 -8.29 -62.41 0.61
CA ALA A 251 -7.48 -63.41 1.34
C ALA A 251 -6.50 -64.21 0.44
N ALA A 252 -6.63 -64.10 -0.89
CA ALA A 252 -5.81 -64.82 -1.87
C ALA A 252 -4.58 -64.03 -2.40
N GLY A 253 -4.32 -62.82 -1.89
CA GLY A 253 -3.03 -62.13 -2.06
C GLY A 253 -2.66 -61.68 -3.48
N GLN A 254 -3.56 -61.02 -4.21
CA GLN A 254 -3.26 -60.42 -5.52
C GLN A 254 -3.38 -58.88 -5.48
N GLU A 255 -2.31 -58.16 -5.82
CA GLU A 255 -2.27 -56.69 -5.94
C GLU A 255 -2.77 -56.18 -7.31
N PRO A 256 -3.39 -54.99 -7.38
CA PRO A 256 -3.79 -54.36 -8.64
C PRO A 256 -2.69 -53.44 -9.23
N PRO A 257 -2.59 -53.31 -10.57
CA PRO A 257 -1.45 -52.65 -11.23
C PRO A 257 -1.66 -51.16 -11.52
N GLY A 258 -0.54 -50.41 -11.57
CA GLY A 258 -0.39 -49.21 -12.41
C GLY A 258 -0.01 -47.90 -11.70
N ALA A 259 1.29 -47.67 -11.50
CA ALA A 259 1.87 -46.35 -11.24
C ALA A 259 3.02 -46.11 -12.23
N PRO A 260 3.17 -44.91 -12.85
CA PRO A 260 4.37 -44.57 -13.58
C PRO A 260 5.46 -44.06 -12.64
N SER A 261 6.63 -44.70 -12.71
CA SER A 261 7.92 -44.19 -12.26
C SER A 261 8.60 -43.40 -13.39
N ASP A 262 9.51 -42.50 -13.00
CA ASP A 262 10.68 -42.00 -13.75
C ASP A 262 10.74 -40.46 -13.85
N VAL A 263 11.39 -39.84 -12.84
CA VAL A 263 12.24 -38.66 -13.03
C VAL A 263 13.46 -38.83 -12.12
N GLU A 264 14.55 -39.35 -12.70
CA GLU A 264 15.89 -39.27 -12.11
C GLU A 264 16.57 -37.95 -12.55
N GLY A 265 17.28 -37.31 -11.62
CA GLY A 265 18.51 -36.58 -11.95
C GLY A 265 18.44 -35.05 -12.02
N LEU A 266 18.28 -34.38 -10.87
CA LEU A 266 18.91 -33.08 -10.60
C LEU A 266 19.40 -33.09 -9.15
N ALA A 267 20.70 -33.31 -8.98
CA ALA A 267 21.36 -33.14 -7.68
C ALA A 267 21.24 -31.67 -7.24
N PRO A 268 21.03 -31.39 -5.95
CA PRO A 268 21.13 -30.02 -5.45
C PRO A 268 22.58 -29.57 -5.61
N GLY A 269 22.80 -28.64 -6.54
CA GLY A 269 24.04 -27.89 -6.59
C GLY A 269 24.25 -27.23 -5.24
N SER A 270 25.43 -27.42 -4.67
CA SER A 270 25.86 -26.74 -3.45
C SER A 270 25.80 -25.23 -3.66
N THR A 271 24.73 -24.59 -3.16
CA THR A 271 24.79 -23.20 -2.75
C THR A 271 25.71 -23.19 -1.53
N GLY A 272 27.01 -22.96 -1.76
CA GLY A 272 27.88 -22.59 -0.65
C GLY A 272 27.26 -21.38 0.01
N GLU A 273 27.00 -21.45 1.32
CA GLU A 273 26.78 -20.26 2.12
C GLU A 273 27.89 -19.27 1.75
N PRO A 274 27.57 -18.03 1.33
CA PRO A 274 28.56 -16.98 1.39
C PRO A 274 28.89 -16.87 2.88
N GLY A 275 30.04 -17.40 3.29
CA GLY A 275 30.56 -17.18 4.64
C GLY A 275 30.57 -15.67 4.94
N PRO A 276 30.62 -15.27 6.23
CA PRO A 276 30.51 -13.87 6.62
C PRO A 276 31.48 -13.03 5.80
N VAL A 277 30.92 -12.23 4.89
CA VAL A 277 31.69 -11.25 4.13
C VAL A 277 32.23 -10.29 5.16
N ASP A 278 33.55 -10.14 5.24
CA ASP A 278 34.22 -9.16 6.09
C ASP A 278 33.86 -7.76 5.56
N LEU A 279 32.67 -7.29 5.95
CA LEU A 279 32.14 -6.00 5.55
C LEU A 279 32.80 -4.93 6.43
N PRO A 280 33.31 -3.85 5.83
CA PRO A 280 33.93 -2.78 6.59
C PRO A 280 32.93 -2.12 7.54
N ASP A 281 33.45 -1.51 8.60
CA ASP A 281 32.69 -0.59 9.44
C ASP A 281 32.26 0.64 8.60
N ALA A 282 31.03 1.10 8.81
CA ALA A 282 30.49 2.30 8.17
C ALA A 282 31.40 3.52 8.39
N ASP A 283 31.90 3.72 9.61
CA ASP A 283 32.71 4.88 9.96
C ASP A 283 34.09 4.84 9.28
N ALA A 284 34.63 3.65 9.05
CA ALA A 284 35.91 3.47 8.35
C ALA A 284 35.84 3.85 6.87
N LEU A 285 34.65 3.79 6.25
CA LEU A 285 34.42 4.22 4.87
C LEU A 285 34.24 5.74 4.72
N GLY A 286 33.92 6.43 5.81
CA GLY A 286 33.70 7.87 5.85
C GLY A 286 32.35 8.30 5.29
N TYR A 287 32.16 9.63 5.21
CA TYR A 287 30.90 10.26 4.86
C TYR A 287 31.05 11.23 3.68
N ALA A 288 29.96 11.38 2.93
CA ALA A 288 29.87 12.15 1.70
C ALA A 288 29.95 13.67 1.92
N ILE A 289 29.59 14.17 3.10
CA ILE A 289 29.68 15.58 3.43
C ILE A 289 31.11 15.89 3.88
N THR A 290 31.87 16.55 3.00
CA THR A 290 33.25 16.98 3.31
C THR A 290 33.28 18.27 4.14
N THR A 291 32.38 19.20 3.83
CA THR A 291 32.19 20.47 4.55
C THR A 291 30.71 20.72 4.76
N TYR A 292 30.30 20.94 6.00
CA TYR A 292 28.91 21.30 6.30
C TYR A 292 28.65 22.77 5.92
N PRO A 293 27.51 23.10 5.29
CA PRO A 293 27.22 24.49 4.91
C PRO A 293 27.11 25.41 6.14
N ASP A 294 27.59 26.64 6.01
CA ASP A 294 27.24 27.71 6.95
C ASP A 294 25.77 28.08 6.74
N VAL A 295 24.92 27.51 7.57
CA VAL A 295 23.46 27.62 7.46
C VAL A 295 23.02 29.08 7.57
N ALA A 296 23.63 29.88 8.44
CA ALA A 296 23.29 31.29 8.59
C ALA A 296 23.63 32.10 7.32
N ASP A 297 24.80 31.83 6.71
CA ASP A 297 25.15 32.42 5.42
C ASP A 297 24.19 31.99 4.30
N VAL A 298 23.84 30.70 4.25
CA VAL A 298 22.91 30.17 3.25
C VAL A 298 21.56 30.88 3.36
N TYR A 299 20.97 30.99 4.56
CA TYR A 299 19.71 31.73 4.73
C TYR A 299 19.83 33.20 4.39
N ARG A 300 20.92 33.88 4.78
CA ARG A 300 21.17 35.28 4.39
C ARG A 300 21.14 35.46 2.87
N ARG A 301 21.76 34.54 2.13
CA ARG A 301 21.79 34.57 0.66
C ARG A 301 20.44 34.22 0.04
N LEU A 302 19.71 33.27 0.61
CA LEU A 302 18.36 32.90 0.17
C LEU A 302 17.36 34.04 0.39
N ASP A 303 17.44 34.73 1.53
CA ASP A 303 16.64 35.91 1.83
C ASP A 303 16.95 37.03 0.82
N ALA A 304 18.25 37.28 0.54
CA ALA A 304 18.66 38.23 -0.49
C ALA A 304 18.11 37.88 -1.88
N LEU A 305 18.11 36.60 -2.27
CA LEU A 305 17.51 36.12 -3.52
C LEU A 305 15.99 36.35 -3.58
N VAL A 306 15.29 36.16 -2.45
CA VAL A 306 13.84 36.35 -2.35
C VAL A 306 13.46 37.84 -2.31
N ASP A 307 14.34 38.72 -1.82
CA ASP A 307 14.06 40.17 -1.69
C ASP A 307 14.24 40.98 -2.96
N GLN A 308 14.75 40.36 -4.01
CA GLN A 308 14.86 40.95 -5.34
C GLN A 308 13.89 40.29 -6.34
N PRO A 309 13.64 40.94 -7.50
CA PRO A 309 12.90 40.33 -8.60
C PRO A 309 13.56 39.04 -9.09
N VAL A 310 12.74 38.05 -9.44
CA VAL A 310 13.23 36.81 -10.05
C VAL A 310 13.78 37.11 -11.46
N ARG A 311 14.94 36.54 -11.79
CA ARG A 311 15.56 36.66 -13.11
C ARG A 311 15.31 35.38 -13.90
N GLY A 312 14.56 35.51 -14.99
CA GLY A 312 14.26 34.40 -15.89
C GLY A 312 15.17 34.40 -17.12
N PRO A 313 15.04 33.38 -17.98
CA PRO A 313 15.65 33.38 -19.30
C PRO A 313 15.08 34.50 -20.17
N ARG A 314 15.92 35.12 -21.01
CA ARG A 314 15.49 36.15 -21.96
C ARG A 314 14.41 35.59 -22.91
N HIS A 315 13.50 36.45 -23.35
CA HIS A 315 12.39 36.03 -24.21
C HIS A 315 12.85 35.39 -25.53
N ASP A 316 13.84 35.96 -26.21
CA ASP A 316 14.42 35.43 -27.45
C ASP A 316 15.09 34.06 -27.23
N ALA A 317 15.79 33.89 -26.11
CA ALA A 317 16.39 32.62 -25.71
C ALA A 317 15.32 31.55 -25.45
N MET A 318 14.21 31.93 -24.80
CA MET A 318 13.09 31.00 -24.59
C MET A 318 12.44 30.54 -25.89
N LEU A 319 12.38 31.38 -26.92
CA LEU A 319 11.88 30.95 -28.23
C LEU A 319 12.77 29.85 -28.83
N GLN A 320 14.10 29.97 -28.70
CA GLN A 320 15.04 28.93 -29.15
C GLN A 320 14.91 27.64 -28.33
N VAL A 321 14.71 27.75 -27.01
CA VAL A 321 14.47 26.59 -26.14
C VAL A 321 13.18 25.88 -26.56
N LEU A 322 12.09 26.61 -26.77
CA LEU A 322 10.83 26.01 -27.22
C LEU A 322 10.94 25.37 -28.61
N ASP A 323 11.67 26.00 -29.54
CA ASP A 323 11.98 25.43 -30.85
C ASP A 323 12.79 24.13 -30.74
N HIS A 324 13.76 24.06 -29.81
CA HIS A 324 14.46 22.82 -29.51
C HIS A 324 13.48 21.71 -29.09
N PHE A 325 12.57 21.98 -28.15
CA PHE A 325 11.58 20.97 -27.76
C PHE A 325 10.69 20.55 -28.94
N GLU A 326 10.22 21.49 -29.76
CA GLU A 326 9.37 21.19 -30.92
C GLU A 326 10.10 20.38 -32.02
N THR A 327 11.37 20.65 -32.27
CA THR A 327 12.12 20.06 -33.40
C THR A 327 13.00 18.87 -33.01
N ARG A 328 13.50 18.85 -31.77
CA ARG A 328 14.42 17.81 -31.26
C ARG A 328 13.74 16.82 -30.34
N CYS A 329 12.57 17.12 -29.79
CA CYS A 329 11.85 16.26 -28.85
C CYS A 329 10.44 15.88 -29.36
N ALA A 330 10.28 15.77 -30.69
CA ALA A 330 8.98 15.60 -31.34
C ALA A 330 8.27 14.28 -30.96
N GLY A 331 9.01 13.18 -30.84
CA GLY A 331 8.49 11.89 -30.39
C GLY A 331 8.04 11.94 -28.93
N SER A 332 8.80 12.61 -28.06
CA SER A 332 8.39 12.85 -26.66
C SER A 332 7.08 13.65 -26.57
N LYS A 333 6.91 14.64 -27.45
CA LYS A 333 5.66 15.42 -27.56
C LYS A 333 4.48 14.54 -27.96
N GLU A 334 4.63 13.74 -29.01
CA GLU A 334 3.56 12.85 -29.50
C GLU A 334 3.09 11.87 -28.41
N ILE A 335 4.05 11.25 -27.70
CA ILE A 335 3.77 10.35 -26.59
C ILE A 335 3.03 11.09 -25.48
N THR A 336 3.46 12.29 -25.11
CA THR A 336 2.80 13.11 -24.09
C THR A 336 1.36 13.44 -24.48
N ASP A 337 1.11 13.84 -25.73
CA ASP A 337 -0.23 14.21 -26.19
C ASP A 337 -1.18 13.00 -26.22
N ARG A 338 -0.65 11.80 -26.46
CA ARG A 338 -1.37 10.54 -26.23
C ARG A 338 -1.62 10.29 -24.74
N ALA A 339 -0.60 10.48 -23.90
CA ALA A 339 -0.67 10.21 -22.47
C ALA A 339 -1.71 11.10 -21.77
N LYS A 340 -1.80 12.40 -22.12
CA LYS A 340 -2.81 13.33 -21.59
C LYS A 340 -4.25 12.85 -21.77
N ARG A 341 -4.52 11.98 -22.75
CA ARG A 341 -5.86 11.41 -22.99
C ARG A 341 -6.21 10.25 -22.04
N ARG A 342 -5.23 9.68 -21.35
CA ARG A 342 -5.37 8.45 -20.54
C ARG A 342 -4.82 8.56 -19.11
N ILE A 343 -3.93 9.52 -18.87
CA ILE A 343 -3.24 9.74 -17.60
C ILE A 343 -3.52 11.18 -17.17
N PRO A 344 -3.93 11.44 -15.91
CA PRO A 344 -4.13 12.80 -15.41
C PRO A 344 -2.90 13.68 -15.63
N GLY A 345 -3.04 14.77 -16.40
CA GLY A 345 -1.93 15.64 -16.75
C GLY A 345 -0.86 15.02 -17.66
N GLY A 346 -1.06 13.79 -18.15
CA GLY A 346 -0.12 13.06 -19.02
C GLY A 346 1.05 12.41 -18.30
N VAL A 347 1.10 12.43 -16.97
CA VAL A 347 2.23 11.92 -16.16
C VAL A 347 1.76 11.13 -14.95
N GLN A 348 2.50 10.08 -14.60
CA GLN A 348 2.23 9.26 -13.40
C GLN A 348 3.00 9.74 -12.16
N HIS A 349 4.02 10.58 -12.35
CA HIS A 349 4.85 11.11 -11.26
C HIS A 349 5.35 12.51 -11.59
N ASN A 350 5.46 13.38 -10.57
CA ASN A 350 5.82 14.79 -10.72
C ASN A 350 7.22 15.12 -10.17
N LEU A 351 8.20 14.22 -10.39
CA LEU A 351 9.60 14.45 -9.95
C LEU A 351 10.37 15.31 -10.94
N ALA A 352 10.23 14.98 -12.22
CA ALA A 352 10.87 15.70 -13.30
C ALA A 352 10.12 17.01 -13.58
N PHE A 353 10.85 17.90 -14.22
CA PHE A 353 10.28 19.06 -14.87
C PHE A 353 9.51 18.63 -16.15
N ASN A 354 8.31 19.19 -16.35
CA ASN A 354 7.34 18.71 -17.35
C ASN A 354 6.94 19.76 -18.40
N TYR A 355 7.60 20.92 -18.48
CA TYR A 355 7.28 21.97 -19.46
C TYR A 355 8.32 22.02 -20.60
N PRO A 356 7.94 22.35 -21.85
CA PRO A 356 6.57 22.48 -22.33
C PRO A 356 5.80 21.14 -22.33
N PHE A 357 6.52 20.01 -22.32
CA PHE A 357 5.99 18.67 -22.12
C PHE A 357 7.05 17.74 -21.50
N PRO A 358 6.66 16.63 -20.85
CA PRO A 358 7.58 15.61 -20.34
C PRO A 358 8.38 14.93 -21.45
N LEU A 359 9.65 14.65 -21.16
CA LEU A 359 10.51 13.84 -22.03
C LEU A 359 10.24 12.34 -21.84
N ALA A 360 10.13 11.61 -22.95
CA ALA A 360 9.93 10.16 -22.92
C ALA A 360 11.29 9.44 -22.95
N ILE A 361 11.76 9.00 -21.78
CA ILE A 361 13.07 8.34 -21.64
C ILE A 361 13.02 6.86 -22.06
N THR A 362 13.98 6.43 -22.88
CA THR A 362 14.11 5.05 -23.35
C THR A 362 15.29 4.30 -22.71
N LYS A 363 16.31 5.04 -22.24
CA LYS A 363 17.51 4.45 -21.65
C LYS A 363 18.03 5.31 -20.49
N ALA A 364 18.52 4.65 -19.45
CA ALA A 364 19.29 5.25 -18.37
C ALA A 364 20.55 4.40 -18.13
N GLN A 365 21.74 5.00 -18.16
CA GLN A 365 23.01 4.29 -17.99
C GLN A 365 24.06 5.20 -17.36
N GLY A 366 24.66 4.77 -16.24
CA GLY A 366 25.62 5.58 -15.50
C GLY A 366 25.00 6.90 -15.07
N ALA A 367 25.59 8.01 -15.49
CA ALA A 367 25.10 9.38 -15.22
C ALA A 367 24.24 9.96 -16.36
N HIS A 368 23.77 9.15 -17.31
CA HIS A 368 23.09 9.66 -18.51
C HIS A 368 21.69 9.05 -18.73
N LEU A 369 20.79 9.86 -19.29
CA LEU A 369 19.50 9.46 -19.86
C LEU A 369 19.51 9.65 -21.37
N THR A 370 18.75 8.82 -22.09
CA THR A 370 18.46 9.01 -23.52
C THR A 370 16.95 8.99 -23.73
N ASP A 371 16.42 9.99 -24.43
CA ASP A 371 15.00 10.05 -24.78
C ASP A 371 14.65 9.22 -26.03
N VAL A 372 13.38 9.21 -26.41
CA VAL A 372 12.87 8.50 -27.60
C VAL A 372 13.35 9.13 -28.91
N ASP A 373 13.79 10.39 -28.86
CA ASP A 373 14.27 11.17 -29.99
C ASP A 373 15.80 11.04 -30.17
N GLY A 374 16.48 10.33 -29.27
CA GLY A 374 17.91 10.06 -29.29
C GLY A 374 18.77 11.15 -28.63
N ASN A 375 18.16 12.16 -28.00
CA ASN A 375 18.92 13.16 -27.25
C ASN A 375 19.43 12.55 -25.95
N THR A 376 20.65 12.93 -25.56
CA THR A 376 21.30 12.44 -24.33
C THR A 376 21.45 13.57 -23.32
N TYR A 377 21.15 13.24 -22.06
CA TYR A 377 21.13 14.19 -20.95
C TYR A 377 21.97 13.68 -19.79
N ILE A 378 22.62 14.58 -19.06
CA ILE A 378 23.22 14.31 -17.76
C ILE A 378 22.10 14.23 -16.71
N ASP A 379 22.06 13.13 -15.98
CA ASP A 379 21.02 12.79 -15.02
C ASP A 379 21.36 13.27 -13.61
N PHE A 380 20.94 14.49 -13.26
CA PHE A 380 20.94 14.96 -11.87
C PHE A 380 19.58 14.81 -11.19
N LEU A 381 18.56 14.29 -11.89
CA LEU A 381 17.29 13.91 -11.29
C LEU A 381 17.43 12.60 -10.50
N GLN A 382 18.14 11.63 -11.10
CA GLN A 382 18.43 10.32 -10.52
C GLN A 382 17.19 9.58 -10.00
N ALA A 383 16.05 9.70 -10.69
CA ALA A 383 14.74 9.20 -10.23
C ALA A 383 14.36 9.66 -8.80
N GLY A 384 14.84 10.84 -8.39
CA GLY A 384 14.66 11.35 -7.04
C GLY A 384 15.65 10.76 -6.04
N ALA A 385 16.91 10.54 -6.42
CA ALA A 385 18.05 10.12 -5.57
C ALA A 385 18.35 8.62 -5.29
N PRO A 386 17.60 7.58 -5.73
CA PRO A 386 17.96 6.20 -5.41
C PRO A 386 19.25 5.65 -6.05
N THR A 387 19.71 6.18 -7.18
CA THR A 387 20.79 5.55 -7.99
C THR A 387 22.19 6.02 -7.61
N ILE A 388 22.65 5.73 -6.38
CA ILE A 388 23.99 6.11 -5.87
C ILE A 388 25.15 5.52 -6.69
N LEU A 389 24.98 4.29 -7.17
CA LEU A 389 25.97 3.61 -8.03
C LEU A 389 25.94 4.09 -9.49
N GLY A 390 24.97 4.95 -9.85
CA GLY A 390 24.60 5.27 -11.22
C GLY A 390 23.47 4.38 -11.74
N SER A 391 22.81 4.83 -12.80
CA SER A 391 21.68 4.12 -13.40
C SER A 391 22.13 2.85 -14.13
N ASN A 392 21.36 1.77 -14.01
CA ASN A 392 21.61 0.48 -14.66
C ASN A 392 23.03 -0.09 -14.37
N TYR A 393 23.42 -0.08 -13.09
CA TYR A 393 24.69 -0.61 -12.62
C TYR A 393 24.76 -2.13 -12.81
N ALA A 394 25.74 -2.60 -13.57
CA ALA A 394 25.78 -3.98 -14.08
C ALA A 394 25.77 -5.06 -12.98
N PRO A 395 26.61 -4.98 -11.92
CA PRO A 395 26.59 -5.97 -10.84
C PRO A 395 25.22 -6.14 -10.17
N VAL A 396 24.46 -5.05 -9.98
CA VAL A 396 23.12 -5.12 -9.39
C VAL A 396 22.13 -5.71 -10.40
N ARG A 397 22.13 -5.21 -11.64
CA ARG A 397 21.23 -5.71 -12.69
C ARG A 397 21.38 -7.21 -12.90
N GLU A 398 22.61 -7.70 -13.04
CA GLU A 398 22.90 -9.10 -13.32
C GLU A 398 22.38 -10.02 -12.21
N ARG A 399 22.52 -9.63 -10.95
CA ARG A 399 21.96 -10.37 -9.81
C ARG A 399 20.43 -10.33 -9.74
N VAL A 400 19.83 -9.22 -10.16
CA VAL A 400 18.38 -9.12 -10.23
C VAL A 400 17.83 -10.00 -11.36
N GLU A 401 18.48 -10.02 -12.52
CA GLU A 401 18.11 -10.90 -13.65
C GLU A 401 18.20 -12.39 -13.25
N GLU A 402 19.24 -12.76 -12.49
CA GLU A 402 19.39 -14.09 -11.90
C GLU A 402 18.23 -14.41 -10.94
N ALA A 403 17.95 -13.55 -9.96
CA ALA A 403 16.85 -13.75 -9.00
C ALA A 403 15.48 -13.88 -9.67
N VAL A 404 15.21 -13.10 -10.73
CA VAL A 404 13.97 -13.23 -11.51
C VAL A 404 13.89 -14.57 -12.23
N ARG A 405 15.01 -15.08 -12.76
CA ARG A 405 15.05 -16.37 -13.46
C ARG A 405 14.86 -17.54 -12.51
N GLU A 406 15.41 -17.47 -11.30
CA GLU A 406 15.43 -18.58 -10.34
C GLU A 406 14.20 -18.61 -9.42
N SER A 407 13.82 -17.46 -8.88
CA SER A 407 12.76 -17.36 -7.86
C SER A 407 11.50 -16.65 -8.35
N GLY A 408 11.58 -15.99 -9.50
CA GLY A 408 10.57 -15.04 -9.95
C GLY A 408 10.64 -13.69 -9.22
N PRO A 409 9.93 -12.67 -9.72
CA PRO A 409 10.02 -11.33 -9.14
C PRO A 409 9.30 -11.19 -7.79
N VAL A 410 8.30 -12.03 -7.53
CA VAL A 410 7.45 -12.02 -6.32
C VAL A 410 6.94 -13.44 -6.06
N THR A 411 7.13 -13.93 -4.84
CA THR A 411 6.71 -15.28 -4.41
C THR A 411 5.50 -15.26 -3.46
N GLY A 412 5.29 -14.14 -2.75
CA GLY A 412 4.28 -14.03 -1.68
C GLY A 412 4.63 -14.80 -0.39
N LEU A 413 5.83 -15.39 -0.34
CA LEU A 413 6.39 -16.14 0.79
C LEU A 413 7.82 -15.65 1.06
N PHE A 414 8.32 -15.97 2.24
CA PHE A 414 9.65 -15.55 2.70
C PHE A 414 10.77 -16.01 1.76
N HIS A 415 11.67 -15.10 1.41
CA HIS A 415 12.87 -15.34 0.62
C HIS A 415 14.12 -14.85 1.37
N GLU A 416 15.24 -15.56 1.24
CA GLU A 416 16.47 -15.29 2.00
C GLU A 416 17.03 -13.87 1.78
N SER A 417 16.83 -13.29 0.59
CA SER A 417 17.26 -11.91 0.32
C SER A 417 16.58 -10.87 1.21
N GLU A 418 15.40 -11.17 1.77
CA GLU A 418 14.76 -10.32 2.78
C GLU A 418 15.60 -10.24 4.05
N LEU A 419 16.09 -11.39 4.54
CA LEU A 419 16.98 -11.47 5.70
C LEU A 419 18.29 -10.76 5.40
N ARG A 420 18.91 -11.07 4.25
CA ARG A 420 20.20 -10.48 3.86
C ARG A 420 20.14 -8.95 3.83
N LEU A 421 19.07 -8.37 3.28
CA LEU A 421 18.87 -6.93 3.29
C LEU A 421 18.76 -6.37 4.72
N ALA A 422 18.00 -7.03 5.59
CA ALA A 422 17.86 -6.60 6.99
C ALA A 422 19.18 -6.67 7.76
N GLU A 423 19.99 -7.71 7.55
CA GLU A 423 21.32 -7.85 8.15
C GLU A 423 22.28 -6.74 7.70
N LEU A 424 22.29 -6.40 6.40
CA LEU A 424 23.10 -5.31 5.87
C LEU A 424 22.67 -3.94 6.44
N VAL A 425 21.35 -3.71 6.55
CA VAL A 425 20.81 -2.50 7.19
C VAL A 425 21.27 -2.42 8.65
N HIS A 426 21.15 -3.51 9.40
CA HIS A 426 21.60 -3.57 10.80
C HIS A 426 23.11 -3.32 10.93
N HIS A 427 23.92 -3.98 10.10
CA HIS A 427 25.38 -3.86 10.12
C HIS A 427 25.84 -2.42 9.94
N PHE A 428 25.33 -1.72 8.91
CA PHE A 428 25.78 -0.36 8.61
C PHE A 428 25.07 0.72 9.45
N MET A 429 23.84 0.47 9.93
CA MET A 429 23.06 1.41 10.74
C MET A 429 22.59 0.74 12.04
N PRO A 430 23.46 0.57 13.05
CA PRO A 430 23.17 -0.27 14.22
C PRO A 430 22.08 0.28 15.16
N SER A 431 21.53 1.49 14.93
CA SER A 431 20.30 1.90 15.62
C SER A 431 19.04 1.20 15.08
N ILE A 432 19.15 0.60 13.88
CA ILE A 432 18.16 -0.27 13.28
C ILE A 432 18.47 -1.71 13.71
N GLU A 433 17.92 -2.10 14.85
CA GLU A 433 18.07 -3.45 15.40
C GLU A 433 17.17 -4.44 14.67
N VAL A 434 15.96 -4.00 14.29
CA VAL A 434 15.02 -4.78 13.48
C VAL A 434 14.48 -3.92 12.35
N TYR A 435 14.32 -4.50 11.16
CA TYR A 435 13.88 -3.83 9.95
C TYR A 435 12.67 -4.51 9.32
N ARG A 436 11.74 -3.71 8.78
CA ARG A 436 10.59 -4.16 8.00
C ARG A 436 10.56 -3.43 6.66
N ALA A 437 10.76 -4.17 5.57
CA ALA A 437 10.65 -3.65 4.20
C ALA A 437 9.19 -3.42 3.80
N LEU A 438 8.95 -2.36 3.02
CA LEU A 438 7.63 -1.91 2.55
C LEU A 438 7.71 -1.39 1.11
N GLY A 439 6.55 -1.19 0.47
CA GLY A 439 6.46 -0.80 -0.94
C GLY A 439 7.02 0.59 -1.26
N SER A 440 7.09 1.50 -0.28
CA SER A 440 7.62 2.85 -0.49
C SER A 440 8.03 3.56 0.80
N GLY A 441 8.85 4.61 0.71
CA GLY A 441 9.13 5.49 1.85
C GLY A 441 7.87 6.12 2.46
N THR A 442 6.80 6.36 1.66
CA THR A 442 5.51 6.84 2.21
C THR A 442 4.89 5.81 3.15
N GLU A 443 4.92 4.52 2.77
CA GLU A 443 4.46 3.44 3.64
C GLU A 443 5.35 3.30 4.88
N GLY A 444 6.66 3.48 4.74
CA GLY A 444 7.60 3.53 5.86
C GLY A 444 7.25 4.61 6.89
N VAL A 445 6.94 5.83 6.45
CA VAL A 445 6.48 6.91 7.34
C VAL A 445 5.15 6.56 7.99
N MET A 446 4.19 6.03 7.23
CA MET A 446 2.89 5.60 7.76
C MET A 446 3.07 4.54 8.86
N ALA A 447 3.97 3.58 8.63
CA ALA A 447 4.30 2.54 9.59
C ALA A 447 4.99 3.12 10.83
N ALA A 448 6.00 3.98 10.67
CA ALA A 448 6.71 4.62 11.78
C ALA A 448 5.76 5.43 12.69
N VAL A 449 4.88 6.23 12.11
CA VAL A 449 3.88 7.02 12.85
C VAL A 449 2.90 6.11 13.59
N ARG A 450 2.41 5.06 12.93
CA ARG A 450 1.50 4.08 13.54
C ARG A 450 2.16 3.31 14.67
N GLY A 451 3.38 2.82 14.46
CA GLY A 451 4.17 2.10 15.44
C GLY A 451 4.52 2.96 16.65
N ALA A 452 4.95 4.21 16.43
CA ALA A 452 5.25 5.14 17.51
C ALA A 452 4.04 5.41 18.41
N ARG A 453 2.85 5.60 17.82
CA ARG A 453 1.60 5.77 18.58
C ARG A 453 1.25 4.51 19.37
N ALA A 454 1.36 3.34 18.76
CA ALA A 454 1.05 2.08 19.43
C ALA A 454 2.01 1.77 20.57
N PHE A 455 3.31 2.02 20.38
CA PHE A 455 4.33 1.80 21.40
C PHE A 455 4.19 2.77 22.57
N THR A 456 4.01 4.06 22.30
CA THR A 456 3.98 5.10 23.36
C THR A 456 2.61 5.28 24.00
N GLY A 457 1.53 4.86 23.34
CA GLY A 457 0.15 5.18 23.73
C GLY A 457 -0.23 6.66 23.56
N LYS A 458 0.63 7.48 22.95
CA LYS A 458 0.43 8.94 22.80
C LYS A 458 -0.16 9.26 21.42
N PRO A 459 -1.05 10.25 21.28
CA PRO A 459 -1.69 10.53 19.99
C PRO A 459 -0.87 11.47 19.08
N MET A 460 -0.17 12.45 19.67
CA MET A 460 0.37 13.56 18.89
C MET A 460 1.67 13.19 18.16
N VAL A 461 1.80 13.66 16.92
CA VAL A 461 3.06 13.63 16.17
C VAL A 461 3.47 15.05 15.79
N ILE A 462 4.75 15.36 15.90
CA ILE A 462 5.30 16.65 15.46
C ILE A 462 6.19 16.41 14.24
N LYS A 463 5.99 17.17 13.17
CA LYS A 463 6.87 17.20 12.00
C LYS A 463 7.45 18.60 11.76
N MET A 464 8.58 18.66 11.07
CA MET A 464 9.17 19.93 10.63
C MET A 464 8.38 20.51 9.45
N GLY A 465 8.11 21.80 9.50
CA GLY A 465 7.42 22.52 8.44
C GLY A 465 8.21 22.54 7.15
N GLY A 466 7.54 22.50 6.02
CA GLY A 466 8.16 22.38 4.71
C GLY A 466 8.67 20.97 4.37
N ALA A 467 8.79 20.04 5.33
CA ALA A 467 9.34 18.70 5.08
C ALA A 467 8.35 17.79 4.33
N TYR A 468 8.90 16.88 3.52
CA TYR A 468 8.13 15.91 2.74
C TYR A 468 8.36 14.49 3.26
N HIS A 469 7.36 13.95 3.94
CA HIS A 469 7.37 12.60 4.50
C HIS A 469 6.37 11.69 3.75
N GLY A 470 6.29 11.84 2.43
CA GLY A 470 5.28 11.19 1.62
C GLY A 470 3.94 11.91 1.59
N TRP A 471 2.94 11.28 0.97
CA TRP A 471 1.63 11.87 0.68
C TRP A 471 0.49 11.30 1.53
N SER A 472 0.80 10.63 2.65
CA SER A 472 -0.22 10.10 3.55
C SER A 472 -1.05 11.19 4.22
N ASP A 473 -2.31 10.89 4.53
CA ASP A 473 -3.28 11.85 5.10
C ASP A 473 -2.73 12.62 6.31
N THR A 474 -1.97 11.95 7.17
CA THR A 474 -1.41 12.54 8.39
C THR A 474 -0.21 13.46 8.11
N MET A 475 0.51 13.26 7.01
CA MET A 475 1.81 13.91 6.75
C MET A 475 1.76 15.05 5.73
N VAL A 476 0.65 15.18 4.99
CA VAL A 476 0.48 16.24 3.98
C VAL A 476 0.24 17.65 4.55
N VAL A 477 0.27 17.81 5.87
CA VAL A 477 0.22 19.13 6.52
C VAL A 477 1.57 19.84 6.43
N GLY A 478 1.57 21.13 6.07
CA GLY A 478 2.77 21.97 6.05
C GLY A 478 3.82 21.51 5.03
N LEU A 479 3.42 20.90 3.92
CA LEU A 479 4.35 20.44 2.88
C LEU A 479 5.02 21.59 2.12
N ARG A 480 6.32 21.42 1.78
CA ARG A 480 7.17 22.30 0.96
C ARG A 480 7.44 23.69 1.52
N VAL A 481 6.38 24.41 1.89
CA VAL A 481 6.44 25.76 2.46
C VAL A 481 5.95 25.70 3.91
N PRO A 482 6.81 26.03 4.89
CA PRO A 482 6.41 26.05 6.30
C PRO A 482 5.24 27.00 6.58
N GLY A 483 4.31 26.54 7.42
CA GLY A 483 3.13 27.28 7.85
C GLY A 483 1.95 27.24 6.88
N THR A 484 2.06 26.54 5.74
CA THR A 484 0.94 26.34 4.80
C THR A 484 -0.13 25.40 5.34
N TRP A 485 0.18 24.64 6.39
CA TRP A 485 -0.75 23.79 7.09
C TRP A 485 -1.56 22.90 6.14
N ARG A 486 -2.88 22.99 6.16
CA ARG A 486 -3.80 22.16 5.38
C ARG A 486 -4.01 22.60 3.92
N MET A 487 -3.24 23.56 3.39
CA MET A 487 -3.37 24.00 1.99
C MET A 487 -3.18 22.85 0.98
N ASN A 488 -2.31 21.88 1.29
CA ASN A 488 -2.06 20.69 0.47
C ASN A 488 -2.94 19.48 0.82
N ALA A 489 -3.84 19.60 1.82
CA ALA A 489 -4.64 18.49 2.34
C ALA A 489 -6.09 18.49 1.82
N LYS A 490 -6.31 18.99 0.58
CA LYS A 490 -7.64 18.96 -0.05
C LYS A 490 -8.06 17.51 -0.29
N GLY A 491 -9.27 17.15 0.14
CA GLY A 491 -9.79 15.77 0.07
C GLY A 491 -9.55 14.92 1.31
N ILE A 492 -8.77 15.41 2.29
CA ILE A 492 -8.48 14.67 3.53
C ILE A 492 -9.38 15.18 4.65
N PRO A 493 -10.07 14.31 5.41
CA PRO A 493 -10.90 14.72 6.55
C PRO A 493 -10.12 15.55 7.59
N LEU A 494 -10.82 16.44 8.31
CA LEU A 494 -10.20 17.23 9.37
C LEU A 494 -9.59 16.35 10.47
N GLY A 495 -10.30 15.28 10.85
CA GLY A 495 -9.86 14.34 11.87
C GLY A 495 -8.53 13.65 11.54
N ALA A 496 -8.23 13.41 10.26
CA ALA A 496 -7.02 12.70 9.85
C ALA A 496 -5.72 13.50 10.13
N THR A 497 -5.79 14.82 10.31
CA THR A 497 -4.63 15.65 10.67
C THR A 497 -4.72 16.26 12.07
N ALA A 498 -5.75 15.93 12.85
CA ALA A 498 -6.00 16.58 14.15
C ALA A 498 -4.84 16.36 15.13
N ASP A 499 -4.21 15.18 15.05
CA ASP A 499 -3.11 14.76 15.94
C ASP A 499 -1.73 14.89 15.31
N THR A 500 -1.60 15.64 14.23
CA THR A 500 -0.29 16.03 13.66
C THR A 500 -0.09 17.51 13.93
N ARG A 501 1.14 17.93 14.27
CA ARG A 501 1.52 19.34 14.44
C ARG A 501 2.76 19.64 13.64
N GLU A 502 2.82 20.86 13.12
CA GLU A 502 3.98 21.40 12.40
C GLU A 502 4.74 22.35 13.33
N VAL A 503 6.08 22.35 13.28
CA VAL A 503 6.94 23.40 13.84
C VAL A 503 7.72 24.08 12.72
N PHE A 504 8.04 25.37 12.83
CA PHE A 504 8.91 25.99 11.84
C PHE A 504 10.32 25.35 11.89
N PRO A 505 10.98 25.10 10.74
CA PRO A 505 12.34 24.56 10.72
C PRO A 505 13.31 25.35 11.59
N GLU A 506 14.30 24.69 12.18
CA GLU A 506 15.33 25.27 13.09
C GLU A 506 14.82 25.82 14.43
N SER A 507 13.50 25.96 14.60
CA SER A 507 12.91 26.56 15.81
C SER A 507 12.76 25.56 16.95
N LEU A 508 13.88 25.26 17.62
CA LEU A 508 13.89 24.39 18.81
C LEU A 508 13.01 24.94 19.94
N ARG A 509 12.91 26.27 20.07
CA ARG A 509 12.01 26.92 21.03
C ARG A 509 10.55 26.61 20.73
N GLU A 510 10.15 26.62 19.45
CA GLU A 510 8.79 26.26 19.07
C GLU A 510 8.53 24.76 19.27
N LEU A 511 9.49 23.90 18.95
CA LEU A 511 9.41 22.47 19.21
C LEU A 511 9.18 22.20 20.70
N LYS A 512 10.03 22.74 21.58
CA LYS A 512 9.88 22.60 23.04
C LYS A 512 8.51 23.09 23.52
N ARG A 513 8.04 24.24 23.01
CA ARG A 513 6.69 24.74 23.33
C ARG A 513 5.60 23.75 22.94
N LYS A 514 5.63 23.17 21.73
CA LYS A 514 4.60 22.21 21.28
C LYS A 514 4.68 20.89 22.05
N LEU A 515 5.88 20.45 22.42
CA LEU A 515 6.07 19.29 23.29
C LEU A 515 5.43 19.51 24.68
N VAL A 516 5.60 20.70 25.28
CA VAL A 516 4.92 21.09 26.53
C VAL A 516 3.40 21.10 26.36
N GLU A 517 2.90 21.77 25.32
CA GLU A 517 1.45 21.85 25.03
C GLU A 517 0.82 20.48 24.77
N ASN A 518 1.56 19.55 24.16
CA ASN A 518 1.04 18.22 23.87
C ASN A 518 0.88 17.37 25.14
N ARG A 519 1.50 17.71 26.28
CA ARG A 519 1.30 16.98 27.55
C ARG A 519 -0.17 16.99 27.98
N VAL A 520 -0.89 18.10 27.79
CA VAL A 520 -2.33 18.19 28.08
C VAL A 520 -3.22 17.56 26.99
N ARG A 521 -2.61 17.10 25.90
CA ARG A 521 -3.28 16.41 24.76
C ARG A 521 -2.94 14.91 24.71
N GLY A 522 -2.49 14.33 25.82
CA GLY A 522 -2.10 12.92 25.88
C GLY A 522 -0.65 12.62 25.48
N GLY A 523 0.17 13.65 25.24
CA GLY A 523 1.60 13.52 24.95
C GLY A 523 1.94 13.41 23.46
N THR A 524 3.25 13.44 23.16
CA THR A 524 3.80 13.29 21.81
C THR A 524 4.38 11.89 21.64
N ALA A 525 3.87 11.14 20.67
CA ALA A 525 4.40 9.83 20.29
C ALA A 525 5.74 9.95 19.59
N ALA A 526 5.83 10.85 18.61
CA ALA A 526 7.02 11.00 17.79
C ALA A 526 7.27 12.44 17.34
N VAL A 527 8.55 12.77 17.19
CA VAL A 527 9.03 13.90 16.40
C VAL A 527 9.72 13.33 15.16
N ILE A 528 9.20 13.64 13.97
CA ILE A 528 9.78 13.19 12.69
C ILE A 528 10.54 14.32 12.00
N VAL A 529 11.76 14.01 11.55
CA VAL A 529 12.66 14.95 10.88
C VAL A 529 13.38 14.33 9.68
N GLU A 530 13.59 15.12 8.63
CA GLU A 530 14.65 14.87 7.65
C GLU A 530 15.98 15.38 8.26
N PRO A 531 17.02 14.56 8.46
CA PRO A 531 18.21 14.95 9.25
C PRO A 531 19.03 16.11 8.67
N VAL A 532 19.02 16.27 7.35
CA VAL A 532 19.72 17.38 6.66
C VAL A 532 18.85 18.64 6.56
N GLY A 533 17.58 18.56 6.97
CA GLY A 533 16.59 19.62 6.88
C GLY A 533 15.50 19.33 5.85
N PRO A 534 14.34 20.03 5.95
CA PRO A 534 13.20 19.83 5.07
C PRO A 534 13.52 19.83 3.59
N GLU A 535 12.82 18.98 2.83
CA GLU A 535 12.97 18.90 1.38
C GLU A 535 14.43 18.60 1.00
N SER A 536 15.01 17.60 1.66
CA SER A 536 16.35 17.08 1.44
C SER A 536 17.42 18.17 1.53
N GLY A 537 17.36 19.03 2.55
CA GLY A 537 18.32 20.10 2.75
C GLY A 537 18.02 21.39 1.97
N THR A 538 16.88 21.49 1.27
CA THR A 538 16.46 22.77 0.63
C THR A 538 16.29 23.89 1.67
N ARG A 539 15.90 23.49 2.88
CA ARG A 539 16.00 24.30 4.09
C ARG A 539 17.03 23.62 5.00
N PRO A 540 18.33 23.92 4.86
CA PRO A 540 19.33 23.27 5.71
C PRO A 540 19.08 23.66 7.17
N VAL A 541 19.61 22.84 8.09
CA VAL A 541 19.51 23.04 9.53
C VAL A 541 20.91 23.06 10.15
N PRO A 542 21.13 23.71 11.31
CA PRO A 542 22.44 23.69 11.96
C PRO A 542 22.96 22.27 12.21
N HIS A 543 24.28 22.08 12.17
CA HIS A 543 24.89 20.76 12.36
C HIS A 543 24.45 20.07 13.67
N ASP A 544 24.35 20.84 14.76
CA ASP A 544 23.95 20.36 16.09
C ASP A 544 22.42 20.25 16.29
N TYR A 545 21.63 20.48 15.24
CA TYR A 545 20.17 20.49 15.32
C TYR A 545 19.60 19.12 15.71
N ASN A 546 20.13 18.05 15.14
CA ASN A 546 19.66 16.69 15.36
C ASN A 546 19.92 16.22 16.81
N GLU A 547 21.08 16.57 17.36
CA GLU A 547 21.44 16.33 18.76
C GLU A 547 20.46 17.04 19.70
N LYS A 548 20.19 18.32 19.48
CA LYS A 548 19.24 19.09 20.29
C LYS A 548 17.80 18.57 20.20
N ILE A 549 17.40 18.02 19.05
CA ILE A 549 16.08 17.36 18.94
C ILE A 549 16.06 16.06 19.72
N ARG A 550 17.13 15.25 19.67
CA ARG A 550 17.25 14.03 20.47
C ARG A 550 17.07 14.32 21.95
N GLU A 551 17.78 15.33 22.48
CA GLU A 551 17.64 15.77 23.87
C GLU A 551 16.19 16.14 24.23
N LEU A 552 15.51 16.89 23.35
CA LEU A 552 14.10 17.25 23.54
C LEU A 552 13.16 16.04 23.46
N CYS A 553 13.45 15.07 22.59
CA CYS A 553 12.66 13.84 22.53
C CYS A 553 12.79 13.05 23.84
N ASP A 554 14.00 12.97 24.41
CA ASP A 554 14.26 12.31 25.69
C ASP A 554 13.58 13.04 26.86
N GLU A 555 13.70 14.37 26.93
CA GLU A 555 13.05 15.20 27.97
C GLU A 555 11.52 15.00 28.02
N PHE A 556 10.89 14.71 26.88
CA PHE A 556 9.43 14.57 26.76
C PHE A 556 8.95 13.14 26.52
N SER A 557 9.88 12.18 26.53
CA SER A 557 9.65 10.76 26.22
C SER A 557 8.91 10.56 24.90
N ALA A 558 9.24 11.35 23.88
CA ALA A 558 8.78 11.18 22.52
C ALA A 558 9.83 10.39 21.74
N LEU A 559 9.40 9.59 20.75
CA LEU A 559 10.34 8.91 19.87
C LEU A 559 10.91 9.89 18.84
N LEU A 560 12.22 9.83 18.61
CA LEU A 560 12.85 10.49 17.47
C LEU A 560 12.74 9.59 16.25
N VAL A 561 12.12 10.10 15.19
CA VAL A 561 12.03 9.41 13.90
C VAL A 561 12.89 10.16 12.88
N PHE A 562 13.94 9.50 12.37
CA PHE A 562 14.67 10.01 11.22
C PHE A 562 14.01 9.50 9.94
N ASP A 563 13.57 10.44 9.10
CA ASP A 563 13.25 10.16 7.71
C ASP A 563 14.55 10.20 6.90
N GLU A 564 15.16 9.01 6.76
CA GLU A 564 16.37 8.79 6.00
C GLU A 564 16.07 8.25 4.60
N VAL A 565 14.87 8.48 4.06
CA VAL A 565 14.49 8.01 2.73
C VAL A 565 15.46 8.54 1.66
N VAL A 566 16.04 9.74 1.83
CA VAL A 566 17.08 10.29 0.93
C VAL A 566 18.48 10.09 1.47
N THR A 567 18.70 10.26 2.78
CA THR A 567 20.04 10.31 3.37
C THR A 567 20.66 8.94 3.65
N GLY A 568 19.83 7.92 3.86
CA GLY A 568 20.25 6.55 4.13
C GLY A 568 21.04 5.99 2.95
N PHE A 569 22.24 5.46 3.22
CA PHE A 569 23.21 4.99 2.22
C PHE A 569 23.65 6.04 1.18
N ARG A 570 23.26 7.32 1.32
CA ARG A 570 23.66 8.42 0.44
C ARG A 570 24.69 9.34 1.08
N LEU A 571 24.54 9.63 2.37
CA LEU A 571 25.51 10.46 3.10
C LEU A 571 26.74 9.66 3.55
N GLY A 572 26.71 8.34 3.40
CA GLY A 572 27.69 7.39 3.91
C GLY A 572 26.97 6.07 4.18
N MET A 573 27.72 5.00 4.43
CA MET A 573 27.09 3.70 4.73
C MET A 573 26.25 3.76 6.01
N GLY A 574 26.69 4.54 7.01
CA GLY A 574 25.95 4.79 8.26
C GLY A 574 24.80 5.80 8.16
N GLY A 575 24.51 6.33 6.97
CA GLY A 575 23.45 7.34 6.79
C GLY A 575 23.72 8.64 7.54
N ALA A 576 22.68 9.44 7.74
CA ALA A 576 22.75 10.67 8.51
C ALA A 576 22.93 10.40 10.01
N GLN A 577 22.33 9.34 10.54
CA GLN A 577 22.51 8.95 11.95
C GLN A 577 23.99 8.72 12.31
N GLY A 578 24.75 8.07 11.43
CA GLY A 578 26.19 7.89 11.60
C GLY A 578 26.94 9.22 11.45
N TYR A 579 26.64 9.99 10.40
CA TYR A 579 27.29 11.29 10.15
C TYR A 579 27.15 12.27 11.32
N PHE A 580 25.96 12.39 11.90
CA PHE A 580 25.69 13.29 13.02
C PHE A 580 25.97 12.66 14.38
N GLY A 581 26.26 11.36 14.46
CA GLY A 581 26.41 10.64 15.73
C GLY A 581 25.13 10.60 16.58
N VAL A 582 23.96 10.68 15.95
CA VAL A 582 22.66 10.71 16.65
C VAL A 582 21.88 9.44 16.37
N ARG A 583 21.51 8.70 17.44
CA ARG A 583 20.69 7.49 17.34
C ARG A 583 19.19 7.83 17.40
N PRO A 584 18.42 7.69 16.30
CA PRO A 584 16.96 7.77 16.34
C PRO A 584 16.35 6.53 16.99
N ASP A 585 15.10 6.62 17.43
CA ASP A 585 14.34 5.46 17.91
C ASP A 585 13.77 4.63 16.75
N LEU A 586 13.39 5.31 15.67
CA LEU A 586 12.95 4.73 14.40
C LEU A 586 13.62 5.45 13.24
N THR A 587 14.00 4.69 12.22
CA THR A 587 14.51 5.19 10.95
C THR A 587 13.60 4.72 9.82
N VAL A 588 13.16 5.66 8.99
CA VAL A 588 12.46 5.35 7.74
C VAL A 588 13.50 5.33 6.62
N LEU A 589 13.56 4.20 5.90
CA LEU A 589 14.43 4.03 4.74
C LEU A 589 13.61 4.01 3.46
N GLY A 590 14.28 4.33 2.36
CA GLY A 590 13.73 4.17 1.02
C GLY A 590 14.80 4.43 -0.02
N LYS A 591 14.38 4.70 -1.26
CA LYS A 591 15.25 5.04 -2.40
C LYS A 591 16.47 4.12 -2.52
N ALA A 592 17.63 4.55 -2.03
CA ALA A 592 18.91 3.83 -2.14
C ALA A 592 18.90 2.45 -1.48
N VAL A 593 18.03 2.21 -0.47
CA VAL A 593 17.89 0.91 0.20
C VAL A 593 17.53 -0.24 -0.76
N ALA A 594 16.91 0.07 -1.89
CA ALA A 594 16.56 -0.89 -2.95
C ALA A 594 17.38 -0.68 -4.24
N GLY A 595 18.44 0.13 -4.21
CA GLY A 595 19.33 0.35 -5.36
C GLY A 595 18.67 0.93 -6.62
N GLY A 596 17.49 1.56 -6.52
CA GLY A 596 16.72 2.05 -7.66
C GLY A 596 15.66 1.11 -8.21
N TYR A 597 15.41 -0.02 -7.55
CA TYR A 597 14.31 -0.94 -7.88
C TYR A 597 13.03 -0.59 -7.11
N PRO A 598 11.86 -1.17 -7.49
CA PRO A 598 10.61 -1.02 -6.74
C PRO A 598 10.74 -1.41 -5.27
N MET A 599 9.71 -1.18 -4.45
CA MET A 599 9.76 -1.49 -3.00
C MET A 599 10.93 -0.78 -2.28
N ALA A 600 11.13 0.50 -2.63
CA ALA A 600 12.17 1.33 -2.06
C ALA A 600 11.67 2.00 -0.77
N GLY A 601 11.33 1.19 0.24
CA GLY A 601 10.72 1.65 1.48
C GLY A 601 10.90 0.69 2.65
N GLY A 602 10.86 1.23 3.87
CA GLY A 602 10.77 0.43 5.08
C GLY A 602 10.88 1.27 6.34
N VAL A 603 10.67 0.61 7.48
CA VAL A 603 10.87 1.18 8.80
C VAL A 603 11.70 0.21 9.63
N GLY A 604 12.68 0.74 10.34
CA GLY A 604 13.45 -0.02 11.31
C GLY A 604 13.77 0.83 12.53
N GLY A 605 14.36 0.23 13.55
CA GLY A 605 14.74 0.95 14.76
C GLY A 605 14.99 -0.01 15.91
N ARG A 606 14.85 0.50 17.13
CA ARG A 606 14.98 -0.28 18.36
C ARG A 606 14.03 -1.48 18.37
N GLU A 607 14.51 -2.63 18.82
CA GLU A 607 13.74 -3.88 18.84
C GLU A 607 12.44 -3.74 19.65
N ASP A 608 12.50 -3.07 20.80
CA ASP A 608 11.35 -2.89 21.69
C ASP A 608 10.24 -2.04 21.05
N VAL A 609 10.61 -1.00 20.30
CA VAL A 609 9.65 -0.19 19.52
C VAL A 609 9.11 -0.98 18.34
N MET A 610 9.96 -1.73 17.64
CA MET A 610 9.59 -2.49 16.45
C MET A 610 8.72 -3.73 16.76
N ALA A 611 8.70 -4.21 18.01
CA ALA A 611 7.87 -5.35 18.43
C ALA A 611 6.36 -5.16 18.13
N VAL A 612 5.86 -3.91 18.06
CA VAL A 612 4.46 -3.64 17.72
C VAL A 612 4.06 -4.11 16.31
N PHE A 613 5.03 -4.29 15.40
CA PHE A 613 4.78 -4.77 14.04
C PHE A 613 4.70 -6.31 13.92
N GLY A 614 5.07 -7.05 14.98
CA GLY A 614 5.15 -8.52 14.98
C GLY A 614 3.80 -9.24 14.79
N SER A 615 2.67 -8.52 14.92
CA SER A 615 1.31 -9.05 14.71
C SER A 615 1.01 -10.35 15.50
N GLY A 616 1.67 -10.57 16.64
CA GLY A 616 1.52 -11.75 17.50
C GLY A 616 2.27 -13.00 17.03
N LEU A 617 3.00 -12.95 15.92
CA LEU A 617 3.81 -14.07 15.41
C LEU A 617 5.07 -14.30 16.25
N ASP A 618 5.52 -13.28 16.96
CA ASP A 618 6.67 -13.30 17.87
C ASP A 618 6.30 -13.71 19.31
N GLY A 619 5.01 -14.00 19.57
CA GLY A 619 4.52 -14.40 20.89
C GLY A 619 4.61 -13.33 21.98
N LYS A 620 4.97 -12.09 21.62
CA LYS A 620 5.12 -10.97 22.57
C LYS A 620 3.73 -10.38 22.87
N ALA A 621 3.40 -10.22 24.15
CA ALA A 621 2.17 -9.54 24.57
C ALA A 621 2.33 -8.01 24.46
N GLY A 622 1.38 -7.32 23.82
CA GLY A 622 1.43 -5.86 23.70
C GLY A 622 0.47 -5.28 22.65
N ALA A 623 0.61 -3.99 22.38
CA ALA A 623 -0.12 -3.35 21.29
C ALA A 623 0.48 -3.80 19.95
N HIS A 624 -0.36 -4.32 19.06
CA HIS A 624 0.05 -4.73 17.72
C HIS A 624 -0.59 -3.83 16.67
N VAL A 625 0.16 -3.53 15.62
CA VAL A 625 -0.30 -2.74 14.49
C VAL A 625 -0.26 -3.55 13.22
N GLN A 626 -1.33 -3.48 12.45
CA GLN A 626 -1.35 -4.09 11.13
C GLN A 626 -0.57 -3.22 10.15
N VAL A 627 0.51 -3.75 9.60
CA VAL A 627 1.29 -3.11 8.53
C VAL A 627 1.78 -4.19 7.57
N GLY A 628 1.54 -4.01 6.28
CA GLY A 628 2.02 -4.91 5.23
C GLY A 628 1.64 -4.41 3.85
N GLY A 629 2.07 -5.15 2.83
CA GLY A 629 1.71 -4.91 1.44
C GLY A 629 2.03 -6.13 0.59
N THR A 630 1.19 -6.44 -0.39
CA THR A 630 1.30 -7.66 -1.21
C THR A 630 2.65 -7.81 -1.91
N LEU A 631 3.27 -6.69 -2.28
CA LEU A 631 4.57 -6.65 -2.97
C LEU A 631 5.72 -6.21 -2.05
N SER A 632 5.46 -6.09 -0.74
CA SER A 632 6.51 -5.80 0.24
C SER A 632 7.44 -6.98 0.39
N ALA A 633 8.70 -6.70 0.72
CA ALA A 633 9.79 -7.66 0.87
C ALA A 633 9.95 -8.67 -0.31
N ASN A 634 9.68 -8.27 -1.56
CA ASN A 634 9.77 -9.17 -2.70
C ASN A 634 11.23 -9.54 -3.07
N PRO A 635 11.51 -10.75 -3.59
CA PRO A 635 12.86 -11.20 -3.95
C PRO A 635 13.59 -10.27 -4.91
N LEU A 636 12.89 -9.74 -5.93
CA LEU A 636 13.46 -8.81 -6.92
C LEU A 636 14.13 -7.61 -6.24
N SER A 637 13.41 -6.97 -5.33
CA SER A 637 13.81 -5.70 -4.73
C SER A 637 14.74 -5.90 -3.53
N CYS A 638 14.53 -6.98 -2.75
CA CYS A 638 15.42 -7.34 -1.65
C CYS A 638 16.81 -7.74 -2.16
N THR A 639 16.89 -8.53 -3.22
CA THR A 639 18.16 -8.88 -3.87
C THR A 639 18.84 -7.64 -4.44
N ALA A 640 18.09 -6.77 -5.14
CA ALA A 640 18.62 -5.51 -5.64
C ALA A 640 19.22 -4.63 -4.52
N GLY A 641 18.48 -4.47 -3.42
CA GLY A 641 18.92 -3.70 -2.26
C GLY A 641 20.17 -4.24 -1.60
N ALA A 642 20.20 -5.56 -1.35
CA ALA A 642 21.34 -6.22 -0.73
C ALA A 642 22.62 -6.03 -1.56
N ILE A 643 22.57 -6.36 -2.85
CA ILE A 643 23.72 -6.23 -3.75
C ILE A 643 24.12 -4.75 -3.93
N ALA A 644 23.16 -3.83 -3.99
CA ALA A 644 23.47 -2.41 -4.11
C ALA A 644 24.20 -1.88 -2.86
N ILE A 645 23.78 -2.28 -1.66
CA ILE A 645 24.45 -1.87 -0.40
C ILE A 645 25.86 -2.44 -0.32
N GLU A 646 26.05 -3.72 -0.67
CA GLU A 646 27.38 -4.36 -0.74
C GLU A 646 28.30 -3.63 -1.73
N GLU A 647 27.80 -3.33 -2.93
CA GLU A 647 28.56 -2.61 -3.94
C GLU A 647 28.85 -1.17 -3.54
N MET A 648 27.92 -0.49 -2.85
CA MET A 648 28.15 0.85 -2.30
C MET A 648 29.29 0.83 -1.27
N ALA A 649 29.33 -0.16 -0.38
CA ALA A 649 30.44 -0.34 0.57
C ALA A 649 31.76 -0.65 -0.14
N ARG A 650 31.75 -1.61 -1.07
CA ARG A 650 32.94 -2.06 -1.81
C ARG A 650 33.60 -0.93 -2.61
N THR A 651 32.79 -0.05 -3.20
CA THR A 651 33.28 1.03 -4.07
C THR A 651 33.40 2.37 -3.35
N ASN A 652 32.90 2.48 -2.12
CA ASN A 652 32.73 3.74 -1.40
C ASN A 652 31.91 4.78 -2.19
N ALA A 653 30.86 4.30 -2.88
CA ALA A 653 30.04 5.10 -3.79
C ALA A 653 29.44 6.38 -3.15
N PRO A 654 28.95 6.37 -1.89
CA PRO A 654 28.40 7.58 -1.27
C PRO A 654 29.43 8.72 -1.18
N VAL A 655 30.67 8.41 -0.80
CA VAL A 655 31.76 9.39 -0.68
C VAL A 655 32.19 9.90 -2.06
N ILE A 656 32.29 9.02 -3.06
CA ILE A 656 32.62 9.42 -4.44
C ILE A 656 31.53 10.35 -4.99
N ALA A 657 30.26 10.02 -4.78
CA ALA A 657 29.15 10.88 -5.16
C ALA A 657 29.22 12.24 -4.44
N GLY A 658 29.60 12.25 -3.15
CA GLY A 658 29.81 13.47 -2.37
C GLY A 658 30.85 14.41 -2.99
N ARG A 659 32.01 13.86 -3.38
CA ARG A 659 33.08 14.62 -4.06
C ARG A 659 32.63 15.20 -5.40
N ALA A 660 31.85 14.45 -6.16
CA ALA A 660 31.23 14.97 -7.39
C ALA A 660 30.26 16.13 -7.09
N GLY A 661 29.51 16.04 -5.99
CA GLY A 661 28.65 17.10 -5.49
C GLY A 661 29.43 18.37 -5.11
N ASP A 662 30.56 18.23 -4.41
CA ASP A 662 31.45 19.35 -4.06
C ASP A 662 32.00 20.03 -5.31
N ARG A 663 32.49 19.25 -6.29
CA ARG A 663 33.03 19.77 -7.55
C ARG A 663 31.95 20.53 -8.33
N LEU A 664 30.76 19.96 -8.46
CA LEU A 664 29.63 20.59 -9.15
C LEU A 664 29.23 21.89 -8.46
N THR A 665 29.10 21.89 -7.13
CA THR A 665 28.73 23.06 -6.33
C THR A 665 29.74 24.19 -6.51
N GLU A 666 31.02 23.88 -6.44
CA GLU A 666 32.10 24.86 -6.58
C GLU A 666 32.18 25.41 -8.01
N GLY A 667 32.00 24.56 -9.03
CA GLY A 667 31.87 25.00 -10.42
C GLY A 667 30.67 25.93 -10.64
N LEU A 668 29.49 25.54 -10.16
CA LEU A 668 28.28 26.35 -10.26
C LEU A 668 28.44 27.70 -9.57
N ARG A 669 29.08 27.77 -8.39
CA ARG A 669 29.39 29.04 -7.72
C ARG A 669 30.25 29.96 -8.58
N ARG A 670 31.28 29.43 -9.25
CA ARG A 670 32.10 30.21 -10.19
C ARG A 670 31.28 30.73 -11.37
N LEU A 671 30.39 29.92 -11.93
CA LEU A 671 29.54 30.32 -13.06
C LEU A 671 28.51 31.39 -12.65
N VAL A 672 27.88 31.22 -11.48
CA VAL A 672 26.98 32.23 -10.91
C VAL A 672 27.70 33.55 -10.72
N ALA A 673 28.93 33.54 -10.20
CA ALA A 673 29.75 34.74 -10.06
C ALA A 673 30.16 35.33 -11.42
N LYS A 674 30.57 34.49 -12.39
CA LYS A 674 30.94 34.90 -13.76
C LYS A 674 29.82 35.68 -14.45
N HIS A 675 28.59 35.23 -14.31
CA HIS A 675 27.40 35.84 -14.92
C HIS A 675 26.71 36.89 -14.03
N GLY A 676 27.25 37.24 -12.86
CA GLY A 676 26.61 38.19 -11.95
C GLY A 676 25.19 37.78 -11.54
N LEU A 677 24.94 36.46 -11.48
CA LEU A 677 23.63 35.91 -11.13
C LEU A 677 23.47 35.86 -9.61
N PRO A 678 22.25 36.06 -9.11
CA PRO A 678 21.99 36.11 -7.67
C PRO A 678 21.69 34.75 -7.06
N TYR A 679 22.02 33.67 -7.78
CA TYR A 679 21.63 32.31 -7.40
C TYR A 679 22.39 31.85 -6.15
N VAL A 680 21.76 30.99 -5.36
CA VAL A 680 22.37 30.42 -4.15
C VAL A 680 22.72 28.96 -4.42
N VAL A 681 23.99 28.63 -4.19
CA VAL A 681 24.53 27.30 -4.49
C VAL A 681 25.27 26.74 -3.28
N TYR A 682 24.84 25.56 -2.84
CA TYR A 682 25.40 24.82 -1.72
C TYR A 682 25.07 23.34 -1.85
N ASN A 683 25.73 22.50 -1.05
CA ASN A 683 25.46 21.07 -1.00
C ASN A 683 25.63 20.51 0.40
N GLN A 684 25.02 19.34 0.60
CA GLN A 684 25.31 18.45 1.71
C GLN A 684 25.70 17.11 1.08
N GLY A 685 26.99 16.98 0.77
CA GLY A 685 27.54 15.83 0.05
C GLY A 685 26.99 15.76 -1.37
N SER A 686 26.36 14.65 -1.71
CA SER A 686 25.83 14.38 -3.06
C SER A 686 24.45 14.99 -3.34
N ILE A 687 23.94 15.83 -2.43
CA ILE A 687 22.70 16.60 -2.58
C ILE A 687 23.09 18.05 -2.82
N VAL A 688 22.98 18.50 -4.07
CA VAL A 688 23.37 19.84 -4.51
C VAL A 688 22.13 20.70 -4.75
N HIS A 689 22.18 21.95 -4.29
CA HIS A 689 21.12 22.94 -4.43
C HIS A 689 21.59 24.08 -5.33
N LEU A 690 20.77 24.40 -6.34
CA LEU A 690 20.90 25.54 -7.25
C LEU A 690 19.61 26.35 -7.16
N GLU A 691 19.51 27.23 -6.17
CA GLU A 691 18.32 28.04 -5.93
C GLU A 691 18.36 29.29 -6.82
N SER A 692 17.61 29.24 -7.93
CA SER A 692 17.54 30.33 -8.91
C SER A 692 16.34 31.26 -8.72
N THR A 693 15.24 30.74 -8.15
CA THR A 693 13.98 31.48 -8.00
C THR A 693 13.55 31.69 -6.55
N GLY A 694 14.08 30.94 -5.59
CA GLY A 694 13.69 31.03 -4.18
C GLY A 694 12.22 30.72 -3.91
N VAL A 695 11.51 30.02 -4.82
CA VAL A 695 10.06 29.76 -4.69
C VAL A 695 9.73 28.97 -3.41
N LEU A 696 10.58 28.00 -3.05
CA LEU A 696 10.43 27.20 -1.83
C LEU A 696 10.81 27.98 -0.56
N MET A 697 11.46 29.14 -0.71
CA MET A 697 11.85 30.02 0.38
C MET A 697 10.78 31.04 0.77
N LEU A 698 9.75 31.22 -0.07
CA LEU A 698 8.58 32.01 0.30
C LEU A 698 7.95 31.51 1.60
N SER A 699 7.29 32.41 2.35
CA SER A 699 6.83 32.12 3.71
C SER A 699 5.43 32.67 3.97
N MET A 700 4.64 31.92 4.76
CA MET A 700 3.37 32.39 5.31
C MET A 700 3.52 33.54 6.32
N ARG A 701 4.75 33.88 6.74
CA ARG A 701 5.01 35.12 7.51
C ARG A 701 4.67 36.37 6.68
N ASN A 702 4.73 36.31 5.35
CA ASN A 702 4.31 37.37 4.45
C ASN A 702 3.36 36.81 3.36
N PRO A 703 2.07 36.62 3.69
CA PRO A 703 1.12 35.96 2.78
C PRO A 703 0.85 36.78 1.51
N ALA A 704 0.94 38.11 1.56
CA ALA A 704 0.77 38.98 0.39
C ALA A 704 1.88 38.75 -0.64
N LYS A 705 3.15 38.71 -0.20
CA LYS A 705 4.31 38.40 -1.06
C LYS A 705 4.19 36.99 -1.64
N LEU A 706 3.86 35.99 -0.81
CA LEU A 706 3.67 34.61 -1.24
C LEU A 706 2.63 34.50 -2.37
N LEU A 707 1.43 35.06 -2.18
CA LEU A 707 0.35 34.98 -3.19
C LEU A 707 0.73 35.67 -4.51
N LYS A 708 1.43 36.80 -4.44
CA LYS A 708 1.84 37.57 -5.61
C LYS A 708 2.98 36.91 -6.39
N GLU A 709 4.02 36.44 -5.70
CA GLU A 709 5.26 36.01 -6.34
C GLU A 709 5.33 34.51 -6.63
N ASN A 710 4.58 33.68 -5.91
CA ASN A 710 4.63 32.22 -6.09
C ASN A 710 4.34 31.77 -7.54
N PRO A 711 3.28 32.26 -8.23
CA PRO A 711 3.04 31.87 -9.63
C PRO A 711 4.20 32.26 -10.56
N VAL A 712 4.72 33.48 -10.41
CA VAL A 712 5.80 34.01 -11.26
C VAL A 712 7.10 33.24 -11.06
N ARG A 713 7.53 33.06 -9.80
CA ARG A 713 8.74 32.30 -9.47
C ARG A 713 8.64 30.84 -9.90
N LYS A 714 7.44 30.23 -9.80
CA LYS A 714 7.19 28.88 -10.29
C LYS A 714 7.33 28.80 -11.82
N THR A 715 6.73 29.73 -12.56
CA THR A 715 6.87 29.77 -14.03
C THR A 715 8.33 29.96 -14.45
N VAL A 716 9.09 30.81 -13.77
CA VAL A 716 10.53 30.96 -14.07
C VAL A 716 11.32 29.69 -13.73
N MET A 717 11.01 29.03 -12.62
CA MET A 717 11.64 27.75 -12.25
C MET A 717 11.37 26.68 -13.30
N GLU A 718 10.16 26.66 -13.84
CA GLU A 718 9.78 25.82 -14.96
C GLU A 718 10.60 26.18 -16.22
N GLN A 719 10.63 27.44 -16.63
CA GLN A 719 11.42 27.87 -17.79
C GLN A 719 12.92 27.55 -17.66
N MET A 720 13.52 27.74 -16.48
CA MET A 720 14.91 27.36 -16.24
C MET A 720 15.13 25.84 -16.36
N GLY A 721 14.18 25.03 -15.89
CA GLY A 721 14.20 23.59 -16.12
C GLY A 721 14.23 23.23 -17.61
N ALA A 722 13.48 23.97 -18.46
CA ALA A 722 13.48 23.78 -19.90
C ALA A 722 14.81 24.19 -20.53
N VAL A 723 15.40 25.31 -20.08
CA VAL A 723 16.72 25.77 -20.51
C VAL A 723 17.78 24.72 -20.22
N TYR A 724 17.79 24.14 -19.00
CA TYR A 724 18.74 23.09 -18.64
C TYR A 724 18.55 21.84 -19.51
N ALA A 725 17.31 21.40 -19.70
CA ALA A 725 17.00 20.23 -20.51
C ALA A 725 17.43 20.42 -21.98
N ALA A 726 17.20 21.59 -22.57
CA ALA A 726 17.64 21.90 -23.94
C ALA A 726 19.17 21.87 -24.12
N HIS A 727 19.94 22.12 -23.06
CA HIS A 727 21.41 21.93 -23.03
C HIS A 727 21.84 20.53 -22.56
N GLY A 728 20.89 19.60 -22.41
CA GLY A 728 21.17 18.22 -22.05
C GLY A 728 21.40 17.99 -20.56
N ILE A 729 20.76 18.75 -19.67
CA ILE A 729 20.82 18.56 -18.22
C ILE A 729 19.42 18.35 -17.65
N ILE A 730 19.20 17.26 -16.91
CA ILE A 730 17.95 17.01 -16.20
C ILE A 730 18.16 17.21 -14.70
N THR A 731 17.32 18.04 -14.08
CA THR A 731 17.35 18.37 -12.65
C THR A 731 16.02 18.03 -11.97
N LEU A 732 16.02 17.94 -10.63
CA LEU A 732 14.78 17.86 -9.86
C LEU A 732 14.18 19.26 -9.71
N ALA A 733 13.04 19.48 -10.36
CA ALA A 733 12.28 20.73 -10.32
C ALA A 733 13.12 22.01 -10.57
N GLY A 734 14.19 21.93 -11.39
CA GLY A 734 15.02 23.09 -11.74
C GLY A 734 15.93 23.64 -10.64
N SER A 735 15.97 23.01 -9.46
CA SER A 735 16.63 23.57 -8.27
C SER A 735 17.46 22.59 -7.44
N ARG A 736 17.20 21.28 -7.54
CA ARG A 736 17.95 20.25 -6.80
C ARG A 736 18.58 19.26 -7.75
N LEU A 737 19.80 18.86 -7.42
CA LEU A 737 20.65 17.97 -8.22
C LEU A 737 21.22 16.88 -7.32
N TYR A 738 21.16 15.63 -7.77
CA TYR A 738 21.80 14.51 -7.09
C TYR A 738 22.96 13.99 -7.92
N THR A 739 24.11 13.79 -7.29
CA THR A 739 25.27 13.13 -7.91
C THR A 739 25.34 11.67 -7.48
N SER A 740 26.03 10.87 -8.29
CA SER A 740 26.34 9.45 -8.03
C SER A 740 27.81 9.16 -8.26
N MET A 741 28.22 7.92 -7.95
CA MET A 741 29.54 7.41 -8.32
C MET A 741 29.83 7.50 -9.83
N ALA A 742 28.79 7.48 -10.68
CA ALA A 742 28.94 7.60 -12.13
C ALA A 742 29.20 9.04 -12.61
N CYS A 743 29.03 10.04 -11.74
CA CYS A 743 29.32 11.44 -12.04
C CYS A 743 30.83 11.70 -11.90
N THR A 744 31.63 11.22 -12.86
CA THR A 744 33.08 11.44 -12.87
C THR A 744 33.42 12.92 -13.08
N ASP A 745 34.68 13.30 -12.84
CA ASP A 745 35.15 14.67 -13.09
C ASP A 745 34.84 15.14 -14.51
N ALA A 746 34.98 14.26 -15.52
CA ALA A 746 34.65 14.59 -16.91
C ALA A 746 33.15 14.85 -17.12
N VAL A 747 32.27 14.09 -16.44
CA VAL A 747 30.81 14.32 -16.49
C VAL A 747 30.45 15.64 -15.81
N ILE A 748 31.08 15.96 -14.67
CA ILE A 748 30.86 17.23 -13.98
C ILE A 748 31.37 18.40 -14.81
N ASP A 749 32.51 18.27 -15.48
CA ASP A 749 33.06 19.34 -16.32
C ASP A 749 32.17 19.60 -17.56
N ASP A 750 31.66 18.54 -18.21
CA ASP A 750 30.66 18.66 -19.29
C ASP A 750 29.36 19.33 -18.78
N ALA A 751 28.89 18.94 -17.59
CA ALA A 751 27.73 19.58 -16.97
C ALA A 751 27.96 21.08 -16.73
N LEU A 752 29.14 21.46 -16.23
CA LEU A 752 29.47 22.86 -15.96
C LEU A 752 29.53 23.69 -17.25
N GLU A 753 30.04 23.14 -18.35
CA GLU A 753 30.02 23.83 -19.66
C GLU A 753 28.58 24.06 -20.15
N ARG A 754 27.70 23.07 -19.99
CA ARG A 754 26.27 23.20 -20.35
C ARG A 754 25.51 24.17 -19.43
N PHE A 755 25.86 24.22 -18.14
CA PHE A 755 25.33 25.23 -17.22
C PHE A 755 25.81 26.63 -17.56
N ASP A 756 27.06 26.80 -17.99
CA ASP A 756 27.60 28.09 -18.46
C ASP A 756 26.78 28.63 -19.65
N GLN A 757 26.52 27.77 -20.64
CA GLN A 757 25.64 28.09 -21.77
C GLN A 757 24.22 28.45 -21.31
N SER A 758 23.65 27.68 -20.37
CA SER A 758 22.33 27.92 -19.82
C SER A 758 22.24 29.28 -19.09
N PHE A 759 23.25 29.63 -18.30
CA PHE A 759 23.29 30.87 -17.52
C PHE A 759 23.46 32.10 -18.41
N ALA A 760 24.19 31.99 -19.53
CA ALA A 760 24.30 33.05 -20.53
C ALA A 760 22.95 33.45 -21.18
N LEU A 761 21.91 32.64 -21.03
CA LEU A 761 20.55 32.93 -21.54
C LEU A 761 19.68 33.70 -20.54
N VAL A 762 20.14 33.90 -19.30
CA VAL A 762 19.38 34.58 -18.24
C VAL A 762 19.43 36.10 -18.41
N GLU A 763 18.37 36.79 -18.02
CA GLU A 763 18.32 38.25 -18.00
C GLU A 763 19.41 38.84 -17.09
N GLY A 764 20.23 39.73 -17.66
CA GLY A 764 21.32 40.41 -16.94
C GLY A 764 22.57 39.56 -16.69
N ALA A 765 22.70 38.43 -17.39
CA ALA A 765 23.86 37.53 -17.36
C ALA A 765 25.03 37.94 -18.27
#